data_AF-A0A7R9FFA6-F1
#
_entry.id   AF-A0A7R9FFA6-F1
#
_cell.length_a   1.000
_cell.length_b   1.000
_cell.length_c   1.000
_cell.angle_alpha   90.00
_cell.angle_beta   90.00
_cell.angle_gamma   90.00
#
_symmetry.space_group_name_H-M   'P 1'
#
loop_
_entity.id
_entity.type
_entity.pdbx_description
1 polymer ?
#
loop_
_entity_poly.entity_id
_entity_poly.type
_entity_poly.pdbx_seq_one_letter_code
_entity_poly.pdbx_strand_id
1 'polypeptide(L)'
;MPKHLAQKETLKNVPDFVSLSKKRRSYKQRKFNLFREESEGYAKLIAELNQEISGNVTAKNVLEIIKSLIGCFNLDPNRVLDVILESFECRPDQHQFFIPLLRSYMSDPKILCEVLGFKYCFYQTSTEEVTPKSLYLVTALMLQHSIIALDDIYCWYGLNQKFGLCEALLKVGDWTHAEQLTKKLPDHCMLEQHPVAWALCQLLHAVIEPVYRKHCLLAPQLLGDPVPPPGGSLAPKCANTFQELKEHAIPMMVALGTSMHYDPVLMYKVLRLTHAALTQNCSESQTPTPTDNNLYYEIITVMDDVILPSLSFMESNCCIAEQVWNILQLYPYNHRYCLYSRWKNDTYQNNAKLLRKRGDALKKMKSLMKRVSKENIKPVGRSIGKLTHASPGFLFDYMLIQIQMYDNLINPVVDSLKYLTSLSYDVLGYCLVESLASADRDRFKHDGTSISLWLQSLASFCGAIFKKYNIELTGLLQYVANQLKAQKRASGLISIFTLEYACLSFYDNNTLLHTQAWLDMWELGMMHVSKRLEGSSRVLCCLHPPMDRSLSSGSNNGYSSTDSVIVDVEDLLVLFHGKCYFEVREWGGEFGCFIPAFCFLEMSTRSVLLMVNLKFVLKGVWSNLGGNDARDSSDTEGVVGLDLLILKEIVQKMAGIEAAEEMTSEQLEAMAGGDLLKGEAGYFSQVRNTKKASQRLKEILSEHDLTVALCLLMAQQRYCVVYKETDKSHLKLVGKLYDQCQDTLVQFGTFLGSTMSMEDYINKFPSIHSMLSEFHIHADVAFFLARPTFSHAINAKYEALRKADPNSKKMSLTAKHQKYCEAVKEIMDPIVLSVRPLHPLKVWEDISPQFLVSFWSLTMYDLFVPVESYQREVNKLKQLSLQVMDSKDTAVSKLKKEQERYTSLMEKLQEEKKKQQEHVEKVMVRLKQDTTYLEYKGGICGNFYSLLDDSGLFCNRGPLPRNHACVSFLIKQDPFCDFPKLG
;
A
#
# COMPACT_ATOMS: atom_id res chain seq x y z
N MET A 1 74.19 7.74 -47.91
CA MET A 1 74.98 8.76 -48.67
C MET A 1 74.02 9.52 -49.57
N PRO A 2 74.22 10.81 -49.88
CA PRO A 2 75.32 11.75 -49.56
C PRO A 2 74.81 12.91 -48.66
N LYS A 3 75.53 13.54 -47.71
CA LYS A 3 76.81 14.26 -47.66
C LYS A 3 76.98 15.41 -48.68
N HIS A 4 77.15 16.61 -48.10
CA HIS A 4 77.68 17.86 -48.65
C HIS A 4 76.78 18.70 -49.56
N LEU A 5 76.23 19.77 -48.97
CA LEU A 5 76.29 21.10 -49.58
C LEU A 5 76.28 22.20 -48.51
N ALA A 6 77.29 23.07 -48.61
CA ALA A 6 77.33 24.45 -48.17
C ALA A 6 77.43 24.77 -46.66
N GLN A 7 78.65 24.64 -46.14
CA GLN A 7 79.22 25.65 -45.25
C GLN A 7 79.23 27.01 -45.98
N LYS A 8 78.33 27.94 -45.63
CA LYS A 8 78.52 29.39 -45.89
C LYS A 8 77.56 30.33 -45.14
N GLU A 9 77.24 30.06 -43.88
CA GLU A 9 76.60 31.07 -43.00
C GLU A 9 77.15 30.96 -41.56
N THR A 10 78.39 31.37 -41.37
CA THR A 10 78.97 31.57 -40.04
C THR A 10 79.67 32.91 -40.06
N LEU A 11 78.97 33.99 -39.66
CA LEU A 11 79.51 35.26 -39.13
C LEU A 11 78.44 36.37 -38.97
N LYS A 12 77.22 36.05 -38.48
CA LYS A 12 76.25 37.08 -38.05
C LYS A 12 75.67 36.96 -36.63
N ASN A 13 76.02 35.92 -35.85
CA ASN A 13 75.46 35.70 -34.50
C ASN A 13 76.51 35.63 -33.38
N VAL A 14 77.59 36.41 -33.45
CA VAL A 14 78.60 36.45 -32.37
C VAL A 14 78.05 37.06 -31.06
N PRO A 15 77.20 38.12 -31.06
CA PRO A 15 76.64 38.67 -29.81
C PRO A 15 75.71 37.68 -29.10
N ASP A 16 74.90 36.92 -29.86
CA ASP A 16 73.96 35.94 -29.30
C ASP A 16 74.67 34.66 -28.83
N PHE A 17 75.73 34.21 -29.50
CA PHE A 17 76.51 33.09 -29.01
C PHE A 17 77.31 33.44 -27.75
N VAL A 18 77.81 34.68 -27.66
CA VAL A 18 78.46 35.21 -26.45
C VAL A 18 77.43 35.45 -25.33
N SER A 19 76.21 35.89 -25.64
CA SER A 19 75.14 36.06 -24.65
C SER A 19 74.60 34.71 -24.14
N LEU A 20 74.42 33.71 -25.02
CA LEU A 20 74.06 32.33 -24.67
C LEU A 20 75.18 31.62 -23.91
N SER A 21 76.44 31.81 -24.28
CA SER A 21 77.58 31.22 -23.56
C SER A 21 77.83 31.91 -22.21
N LYS A 22 77.67 33.23 -22.10
CA LYS A 22 77.65 33.95 -20.81
C LYS A 22 76.44 33.56 -19.95
N LYS A 23 75.25 33.40 -20.53
CA LYS A 23 74.06 32.87 -19.83
C LYS A 23 74.29 31.43 -19.34
N ARG A 24 74.85 30.55 -20.18
CA ARG A 24 75.21 29.17 -19.82
C ARG A 24 76.32 29.08 -18.77
N ARG A 25 77.32 29.99 -18.79
CA ARG A 25 78.42 29.99 -17.79
C ARG A 25 78.06 30.67 -16.47
N SER A 26 77.17 31.66 -16.48
CA SER A 26 76.92 32.51 -15.30
C SER A 26 75.58 32.24 -14.61
N TYR A 27 74.58 31.68 -15.31
CA TYR A 27 73.22 31.51 -14.79
C TYR A 27 72.69 30.06 -14.85
N LYS A 28 73.44 29.11 -15.43
CA LYS A 28 73.05 27.69 -15.44
C LYS A 28 73.49 27.02 -14.15
N GLN A 29 72.55 26.54 -13.34
CA GLN A 29 72.87 25.65 -12.22
C GLN A 29 73.55 24.39 -12.78
N ARG A 30 74.72 24.01 -12.24
CA ARG A 30 75.41 22.75 -12.59
C ARG A 30 74.78 21.60 -11.84
N LYS A 31 73.54 21.25 -12.20
CA LYS A 31 72.83 20.08 -11.68
C LYS A 31 72.62 19.07 -12.80
N PHE A 32 72.76 17.79 -12.48
CA PHE A 32 72.65 16.70 -13.45
C PHE A 32 71.30 16.00 -13.30
N ASN A 33 70.47 16.09 -14.34
CA ASN A 33 69.08 15.61 -14.33
C ASN A 33 68.92 14.25 -15.04
N LEU A 34 69.89 13.85 -15.87
CA LEU A 34 69.81 12.62 -16.66
C LEU A 34 70.73 11.53 -16.10
N PHE A 35 70.28 10.27 -16.14
CA PHE A 35 71.08 9.12 -15.69
C PHE A 35 72.43 8.97 -16.41
N ARG A 36 72.52 9.42 -17.68
CA ARG A 36 73.75 9.36 -18.46
C ARG A 36 74.76 10.45 -18.07
N GLU A 37 74.29 11.54 -17.47
CA GLU A 37 75.17 12.64 -17.04
C GLU A 37 75.95 12.26 -15.79
N GLU A 38 75.32 11.59 -14.82
CA GLU A 38 75.96 11.14 -13.57
C GLU A 38 75.47 9.74 -13.16
N SER A 39 76.02 8.70 -13.79
CA SER A 39 75.59 7.31 -13.57
C SER A 39 75.93 6.77 -12.16
N GLU A 40 77.07 7.16 -11.59
CA GLU A 40 77.51 6.70 -10.27
C GLU A 40 76.61 7.24 -9.14
N GLY A 41 76.27 8.52 -9.20
CA GLY A 41 75.42 9.17 -8.20
C GLY A 41 74.02 8.56 -8.15
N TYR A 42 73.38 8.37 -9.32
CA TYR A 42 72.06 7.72 -9.38
C TYR A 42 72.10 6.23 -9.04
N ALA A 43 73.16 5.49 -9.39
CA ALA A 43 73.29 4.09 -9.00
C ALA A 43 73.40 3.91 -7.47
N LYS A 44 74.19 4.75 -6.80
CA LYS A 44 74.31 4.76 -5.33
C LYS A 44 72.98 5.14 -4.66
N LEU A 45 72.26 6.11 -5.21
CA LEU A 45 70.93 6.50 -4.73
C LEU A 45 69.93 5.33 -4.82
N ILE A 46 69.85 4.65 -5.96
CA ILE A 46 68.93 3.52 -6.16
C ILE A 46 69.27 2.36 -5.22
N ALA A 47 70.56 2.05 -5.03
CA ALA A 47 71.01 1.01 -4.12
C ALA A 47 70.61 1.32 -2.66
N GLU A 48 70.78 2.57 -2.22
CA GLU A 48 70.46 3.01 -0.86
C GLU A 48 68.95 3.00 -0.59
N LEU A 49 68.12 3.38 -1.58
CA LEU A 49 66.67 3.37 -1.44
C LEU A 49 66.06 1.97 -1.42
N ASN A 50 66.73 0.98 -2.03
CA ASN A 50 66.23 -0.39 -2.17
C ASN A 50 66.87 -1.39 -1.19
N GLN A 51 67.64 -0.92 -0.21
CA GLN A 51 68.23 -1.76 0.83
C GLN A 51 67.15 -2.44 1.69
N GLU A 52 67.50 -3.56 2.34
CA GLU A 52 66.62 -4.21 3.30
C GLU A 52 66.46 -3.32 4.55
N ILE A 53 65.24 -2.84 4.77
CA ILE A 53 64.89 -1.99 5.92
C ILE A 53 64.84 -2.87 7.18
N SER A 54 65.99 -3.07 7.81
CA SER A 54 66.11 -3.59 9.16
C SER A 54 65.85 -2.46 10.18
N GLY A 55 65.47 -2.78 11.43
CA GLY A 55 65.10 -1.80 12.46
C GLY A 55 66.12 -0.69 12.79
N ASN A 56 67.34 -0.76 12.25
CA ASN A 56 68.40 0.26 12.37
C ASN A 56 68.40 1.32 11.25
N VAL A 57 67.66 1.11 10.15
CA VAL A 57 67.57 2.06 9.03
C VAL A 57 66.35 2.95 9.21
N THR A 58 66.57 4.21 9.61
CA THR A 58 65.50 5.20 9.78
C THR A 58 65.44 6.17 8.59
N ALA A 59 64.25 6.70 8.29
CA ALA A 59 64.06 7.70 7.22
C ALA A 59 64.99 8.92 7.36
N LYS A 60 65.38 9.29 8.59
CA LYS A 60 66.32 10.39 8.86
C LYS A 60 67.74 10.05 8.44
N ASN A 61 68.21 8.84 8.72
CA ASN A 61 69.55 8.41 8.33
C ASN A 61 69.69 8.38 6.80
N VAL A 62 68.68 7.81 6.12
CA VAL A 62 68.65 7.74 4.66
C VAL A 62 68.53 9.15 4.04
N LEU A 63 67.77 10.06 4.66
CA LEU A 63 67.69 11.44 4.21
C LEU A 63 69.05 12.16 4.25
N GLU A 64 69.84 11.98 5.31
CA GLU A 64 71.19 12.56 5.40
C GLU A 64 72.12 11.98 4.33
N ILE A 65 72.01 10.68 4.05
CA ILE A 65 72.75 10.04 2.96
C ILE A 65 72.31 10.62 1.59
N ILE A 66 71.01 10.78 1.34
CA ILE A 66 70.50 11.40 0.10
C ILE A 66 71.02 12.83 -0.05
N LYS A 67 71.00 13.65 1.01
CA LYS A 67 71.57 15.01 0.99
C LYS A 67 73.07 14.99 0.67
N SER A 68 73.80 14.04 1.23
CA SER A 68 75.24 13.87 0.94
C SER A 68 75.48 13.50 -0.52
N LEU A 69 74.66 12.62 -1.11
CA LEU A 69 74.75 12.23 -2.52
C LEU A 69 74.41 13.39 -3.45
N ILE A 70 73.37 14.17 -3.14
CA ILE A 70 73.01 15.39 -3.88
C ILE A 70 74.18 16.39 -3.86
N GLY A 71 74.81 16.59 -2.70
CA GLY A 71 75.94 17.52 -2.56
C GLY A 71 77.23 17.05 -3.25
N CYS A 72 77.56 15.75 -3.16
CA CYS A 72 78.78 15.18 -3.74
C CYS A 72 78.73 15.08 -5.26
N PHE A 73 77.58 14.69 -5.82
CA PHE A 73 77.42 14.42 -7.25
C PHE A 73 76.61 15.49 -7.99
N ASN A 74 76.21 16.58 -7.32
CA ASN A 74 75.37 17.65 -7.88
C ASN A 74 74.11 17.13 -8.60
N LEU A 75 73.42 16.16 -8.00
CA LEU A 75 72.20 15.58 -8.56
C LEU A 75 71.06 16.61 -8.58
N ASP A 76 70.18 16.52 -9.57
CA ASP A 76 68.96 17.35 -9.60
C ASP A 76 67.95 16.88 -8.54
N PRO A 77 67.54 17.73 -7.58
CA PRO A 77 66.63 17.33 -6.51
C PRO A 77 65.26 16.83 -6.97
N ASN A 78 64.74 17.31 -8.11
CA ASN A 78 63.45 16.89 -8.67
C ASN A 78 63.58 15.51 -9.33
N ARG A 79 64.73 15.20 -9.94
CA ARG A 79 65.02 13.85 -10.44
C ARG A 79 65.23 12.86 -9.31
N VAL A 80 65.91 13.26 -8.25
CA VAL A 80 66.05 12.43 -7.05
C VAL A 80 64.68 12.13 -6.44
N LEU A 81 63.77 13.12 -6.41
CA LEU A 81 62.37 12.90 -6.00
C LEU A 81 61.67 11.86 -6.89
N ASP A 82 61.83 11.96 -8.20
CA ASP A 82 61.27 11.00 -9.16
C ASP A 82 61.75 9.57 -8.90
N VAL A 83 63.05 9.39 -8.61
CA VAL A 83 63.65 8.08 -8.26
C VAL A 83 63.16 7.57 -6.90
N ILE A 84 62.92 8.45 -5.92
CA ILE A 84 62.30 8.09 -4.64
C ILE A 84 60.87 7.59 -4.86
N LEU A 85 60.09 8.27 -5.71
CA LEU A 85 58.73 7.87 -6.04
C LEU A 85 58.68 6.54 -6.81
N GLU A 86 59.61 6.30 -7.75
CA GLU A 86 59.73 5.01 -8.44
C GLU A 86 60.09 3.87 -7.48
N SER A 87 61.02 4.13 -6.54
CA SER A 87 61.37 3.15 -5.51
C SER A 87 60.18 2.84 -4.58
N PHE A 88 59.38 3.86 -4.27
CA PHE A 88 58.15 3.68 -3.50
C PHE A 88 57.08 2.90 -4.30
N GLU A 89 56.97 3.15 -5.61
CA GLU A 89 56.07 2.41 -6.51
C GLU A 89 56.39 0.91 -6.55
N CYS A 90 57.67 0.53 -6.53
CA CYS A 90 58.09 -0.86 -6.48
C CYS A 90 57.86 -1.54 -5.12
N ARG A 91 57.70 -0.77 -4.02
CA ARG A 91 57.59 -1.28 -2.64
C ARG A 91 56.49 -0.56 -1.84
N PRO A 92 55.21 -0.69 -2.23
CA PRO A 92 54.11 0.03 -1.57
C PRO A 92 53.88 -0.41 -0.10
N ASP A 93 54.20 -1.67 0.24
CA ASP A 93 54.13 -2.17 1.63
C ASP A 93 55.02 -1.35 2.59
N GLN A 94 56.08 -0.76 2.01
CA GLN A 94 57.08 0.16 2.57
C GLN A 94 56.57 1.50 3.12
N HIS A 95 55.26 1.79 3.05
CA HIS A 95 54.73 3.16 3.22
C HIS A 95 55.12 3.85 4.54
N GLN A 96 55.25 3.11 5.64
CA GLN A 96 55.67 3.67 6.94
C GLN A 96 57.09 4.28 6.92
N PHE A 97 57.94 3.87 5.96
CA PHE A 97 59.28 4.42 5.76
C PHE A 97 59.30 5.56 4.73
N PHE A 98 58.67 5.35 3.57
CA PHE A 98 58.71 6.31 2.46
C PHE A 98 57.92 7.59 2.74
N ILE A 99 56.80 7.51 3.46
CA ILE A 99 55.96 8.69 3.79
C ILE A 99 56.73 9.70 4.67
N PRO A 100 57.35 9.31 5.81
CA PRO A 100 58.21 10.21 6.58
C PRO A 100 59.42 10.75 5.79
N LEU A 101 60.01 9.92 4.92
CA LEU A 101 61.13 10.32 4.06
C LEU A 101 60.72 11.43 3.09
N LEU A 102 59.60 11.26 2.38
CA LEU A 102 59.06 12.25 1.44
C LEU A 102 58.73 13.57 2.16
N ARG A 103 58.05 13.51 3.30
CA ARG A 103 57.70 14.69 4.12
C ARG A 103 58.93 15.48 4.57
N SER A 104 60.04 14.77 4.85
CA SER A 104 61.29 15.38 5.32
C SER A 104 62.20 15.84 4.18
N TYR A 105 62.07 15.25 2.99
CA TYR A 105 62.88 15.58 1.81
C TYR A 105 62.35 16.79 1.05
N MET A 106 61.05 16.84 0.77
CA MET A 106 60.38 17.94 0.08
C MET A 106 59.10 18.33 0.82
N SER A 107 59.08 19.54 1.37
CA SER A 107 57.93 20.03 2.15
C SER A 107 56.90 20.78 1.31
N ASP A 108 57.19 21.10 0.04
CA ASP A 108 56.25 21.77 -0.87
C ASP A 108 55.37 20.73 -1.60
N PRO A 109 54.05 20.68 -1.32
CA PRO A 109 53.13 19.75 -1.97
C PRO A 109 52.99 19.97 -3.48
N LYS A 110 53.23 21.19 -3.98
CA LYS A 110 53.02 21.52 -5.41
C LYS A 110 54.05 20.84 -6.30
N ILE A 111 55.31 20.84 -5.88
CA ILE A 111 56.40 20.17 -6.61
C ILE A 111 56.15 18.66 -6.69
N LEU A 112 55.67 18.07 -5.59
CA LEU A 112 55.27 16.66 -5.56
C LEU A 112 54.14 16.36 -6.55
N CYS A 113 53.12 17.24 -6.61
CA CYS A 113 52.01 17.13 -7.55
C CYS A 113 52.46 17.29 -9.01
N GLU A 114 53.38 18.22 -9.30
CA GLU A 114 53.91 18.43 -10.66
C GLU A 114 54.68 17.20 -11.17
N VAL A 115 55.53 16.60 -10.33
CA VAL A 115 56.30 15.40 -10.70
C VAL A 115 55.38 14.19 -10.90
N LEU A 116 54.43 13.97 -9.98
CA LEU A 116 53.43 12.91 -10.15
C LEU A 116 52.52 13.16 -11.36
N GLY A 117 52.08 14.40 -11.56
CA GLY A 117 51.28 14.83 -12.70
C GLY A 117 51.98 14.55 -14.02
N PHE A 118 53.30 14.83 -14.10
CA PHE A 118 54.11 14.49 -15.27
C PHE A 118 54.14 12.98 -15.56
N LYS A 119 54.27 12.13 -14.52
CA LYS A 119 54.15 10.66 -14.68
C LYS A 119 52.76 10.27 -15.19
N TYR A 120 51.69 10.86 -14.68
CA TYR A 120 50.33 10.58 -15.17
C TYR A 120 50.12 11.02 -16.62
N CYS A 121 50.65 12.17 -17.03
CA CYS A 121 50.60 12.68 -18.40
C CYS A 121 51.40 11.81 -19.39
N PHE A 122 52.51 11.21 -18.94
CA PHE A 122 53.26 10.25 -19.74
C PHE A 122 52.35 9.10 -20.22
N TYR A 123 51.64 8.46 -19.29
CA TYR A 123 50.69 7.38 -19.60
C TYR A 123 49.37 7.83 -20.27
N GLN A 124 49.14 9.13 -20.43
CA GLN A 124 48.03 9.63 -21.25
C GLN A 124 48.40 9.70 -22.74
N THR A 125 49.68 9.88 -23.03
CA THR A 125 50.18 10.15 -24.39
C THR A 125 50.60 8.86 -25.10
N SER A 126 51.00 7.82 -24.36
CA SER A 126 51.33 6.50 -24.88
C SER A 126 50.05 5.66 -25.08
N THR A 127 49.61 5.50 -26.33
CA THR A 127 48.39 4.75 -26.70
C THR A 127 48.45 3.26 -26.37
N GLU A 128 49.63 2.70 -26.06
CA GLU A 128 49.84 1.27 -25.78
C GLU A 128 50.04 0.95 -24.28
N GLU A 129 50.24 1.96 -23.42
CA GLU A 129 50.59 1.74 -22.01
C GLU A 129 49.45 2.13 -21.06
N VAL A 130 48.90 1.14 -20.35
CA VAL A 130 47.92 1.38 -19.28
C VAL A 130 48.64 1.89 -18.04
N THR A 131 48.11 2.96 -17.42
CA THR A 131 48.66 3.50 -16.17
C THR A 131 48.77 2.40 -15.09
N PRO A 132 49.96 2.18 -14.49
CA PRO A 132 50.18 1.12 -13.51
C PRO A 132 49.29 1.24 -12.26
N LYS A 133 48.85 0.09 -11.73
CA LYS A 133 48.07 0.04 -10.46
C LYS A 133 48.88 0.51 -9.25
N SER A 134 50.19 0.27 -9.28
CA SER A 134 51.17 0.70 -8.27
C SER A 134 51.21 2.23 -8.13
N LEU A 135 51.17 2.96 -9.25
CA LEU A 135 51.15 4.42 -9.26
C LEU A 135 49.88 4.99 -8.59
N TYR A 136 48.71 4.39 -8.86
CA TYR A 136 47.47 4.77 -8.18
C TYR A 136 47.52 4.47 -6.67
N LEU A 137 48.12 3.35 -6.27
CA LEU A 137 48.26 2.96 -4.88
C LEU A 137 49.18 3.91 -4.10
N VAL A 138 50.35 4.25 -4.67
CA VAL A 138 51.27 5.25 -4.10
C VAL A 138 50.58 6.58 -3.92
N THR A 139 49.84 7.04 -4.95
CA THR A 139 49.15 8.32 -4.89
C THR A 139 48.03 8.31 -3.84
N ALA A 140 47.29 7.22 -3.73
CA ALA A 140 46.28 7.04 -2.67
C ALA A 140 46.91 7.08 -1.26
N LEU A 141 48.07 6.44 -1.06
CA LEU A 141 48.80 6.49 0.22
C LEU A 141 49.31 7.90 0.55
N MET A 142 49.77 8.65 -0.45
CA MET A 142 50.21 10.05 -0.26
C MET A 142 49.05 10.98 0.10
N LEU A 143 47.87 10.76 -0.49
CA LEU A 143 46.62 11.47 -0.13
C LEU A 143 46.18 11.11 1.30
N GLN A 144 46.19 9.82 1.67
CA GLN A 144 45.77 9.35 3.00
C GLN A 144 46.64 9.95 4.13
N HIS A 145 47.94 10.15 3.90
CA HIS A 145 48.84 10.76 4.87
C HIS A 145 48.92 12.30 4.77
N SER A 146 48.04 12.91 3.97
CA SER A 146 47.96 14.37 3.75
C SER A 146 49.28 14.99 3.28
N ILE A 147 50.05 14.28 2.45
CA ILE A 147 51.25 14.82 1.79
C ILE A 147 50.83 15.71 0.61
N ILE A 148 49.76 15.30 -0.08
CA ILE A 148 49.19 15.96 -1.25
C ILE A 148 47.71 16.24 -0.98
N ALA A 149 47.19 17.33 -1.54
CA ALA A 149 45.76 17.62 -1.57
C ALA A 149 45.12 17.10 -2.86
N LEU A 150 43.88 16.59 -2.76
CA LEU A 150 43.14 16.07 -3.92
C LEU A 150 42.96 17.13 -5.02
N ASP A 151 42.72 18.39 -4.64
CA ASP A 151 42.49 19.48 -5.60
C ASP A 151 43.71 19.77 -6.47
N ASP A 152 44.92 19.70 -5.91
CA ASP A 152 46.16 20.01 -6.60
C ASP A 152 46.51 18.95 -7.66
N ILE A 153 46.21 17.68 -7.38
CA ILE A 153 46.49 16.57 -8.29
C ILE A 153 45.34 16.33 -9.29
N TYR A 154 44.11 16.76 -8.96
CA TYR A 154 42.93 16.55 -9.81
C TYR A 154 43.08 17.15 -11.22
N CYS A 155 43.77 18.29 -11.33
CA CYS A 155 44.02 18.98 -12.60
C CYS A 155 44.87 18.19 -13.60
N TRP A 156 45.68 17.23 -13.11
CA TRP A 156 46.62 16.48 -13.95
C TRP A 156 46.04 15.18 -14.51
N TYR A 157 44.85 14.75 -14.04
CA TYR A 157 44.24 13.49 -14.44
C TYR A 157 43.40 13.58 -15.72
N GLY A 158 43.65 12.65 -16.64
CA GLY A 158 42.78 12.34 -17.77
C GLY A 158 41.52 11.55 -17.35
N LEU A 159 40.56 11.41 -18.27
CA LEU A 159 39.23 10.86 -17.98
C LEU A 159 39.26 9.45 -17.35
N ASN A 160 40.07 8.51 -17.89
CA ASN A 160 40.09 7.12 -17.41
C ASN A 160 40.87 6.94 -16.08
N GLN A 161 41.82 7.83 -15.79
CA GLN A 161 42.70 7.71 -14.62
C GLN A 161 41.98 8.01 -13.30
N LYS A 162 40.92 8.83 -13.35
CA LYS A 162 40.07 9.16 -12.20
C LYS A 162 39.41 7.91 -11.60
N PHE A 163 38.98 6.95 -12.43
CA PHE A 163 38.40 5.69 -11.97
C PHE A 163 39.44 4.80 -11.26
N GLY A 164 40.66 4.73 -11.80
CA GLY A 164 41.76 3.96 -11.20
C GLY A 164 42.22 4.52 -9.86
N LEU A 165 42.25 5.85 -9.72
CA LEU A 165 42.53 6.50 -8.44
C LEU A 165 41.42 6.21 -7.41
N CYS A 166 40.15 6.29 -7.82
CA CYS A 166 39.03 5.97 -6.94
C CYS A 166 39.08 4.51 -6.45
N GLU A 167 39.41 3.55 -7.32
CA GLU A 167 39.63 2.15 -6.93
C GLU A 167 40.76 2.02 -5.89
N ALA A 168 41.88 2.73 -6.09
CA ALA A 168 43.02 2.67 -5.18
C ALA A 168 42.73 3.33 -3.82
N LEU A 169 42.07 4.48 -3.80
CA LEU A 169 41.64 5.17 -2.57
C LEU A 169 40.76 4.27 -1.70
N LEU A 170 39.79 3.59 -2.30
CA LEU A 170 38.91 2.66 -1.61
C LEU A 170 39.65 1.43 -1.07
N LYS A 171 40.65 0.91 -1.81
CA LYS A 171 41.50 -0.20 -1.34
C LYS A 171 42.39 0.18 -0.16
N VAL A 172 42.88 1.43 -0.14
CA VAL A 172 43.65 1.99 0.97
C VAL A 172 42.75 2.32 2.16
N GLY A 173 41.43 2.45 1.94
CA GLY A 173 40.44 2.74 2.97
C GLY A 173 40.13 4.23 3.14
N ASP A 174 40.58 5.10 2.24
CA ASP A 174 40.29 6.53 2.30
C ASP A 174 38.92 6.85 1.68
N TRP A 175 37.88 6.78 2.52
CA TRP A 175 36.51 7.08 2.11
C TRP A 175 36.31 8.56 1.81
N THR A 176 36.91 9.46 2.59
CA THR A 176 36.61 10.90 2.52
C THR A 176 37.01 11.51 1.18
N HIS A 177 38.22 11.18 0.69
CA HIS A 177 38.66 11.65 -0.63
C HIS A 177 37.94 10.92 -1.76
N ALA A 178 37.58 9.64 -1.59
CA ALA A 178 36.78 8.92 -2.58
C ALA A 178 35.39 9.55 -2.74
N GLU A 179 34.72 9.92 -1.65
CA GLU A 179 33.42 10.60 -1.66
C GLU A 179 33.50 12.00 -2.30
N GLN A 180 34.57 12.75 -2.04
CA GLN A 180 34.79 14.03 -2.72
C GLN A 180 34.99 13.85 -4.23
N LEU A 181 35.71 12.78 -4.63
CA LEU A 181 35.96 12.47 -6.03
C LEU A 181 34.68 12.05 -6.77
N THR A 182 33.80 11.29 -6.12
CA THR A 182 32.51 10.89 -6.70
C THR A 182 31.58 12.08 -6.85
N LYS A 183 31.53 13.00 -5.88
CA LYS A 183 30.71 14.23 -5.95
C LYS A 183 31.14 15.21 -7.04
N LYS A 184 32.39 15.15 -7.51
CA LYS A 184 32.91 16.00 -8.60
C LYS A 184 32.52 15.50 -10.00
N LEU A 185 31.89 14.35 -10.11
CA LEU A 185 31.52 13.72 -11.38
C LEU A 185 30.00 13.50 -11.42
N PRO A 186 29.41 13.27 -12.62
CA PRO A 186 28.00 12.98 -12.72
C PRO A 186 27.58 11.82 -11.80
N ASP A 187 26.40 11.96 -11.21
CA ASP A 187 25.88 11.01 -10.22
C ASP A 187 25.94 9.57 -10.72
N HIS A 188 26.33 8.66 -9.83
CA HIS A 188 26.46 7.21 -10.04
C HIS A 188 27.46 6.76 -11.13
N CYS A 189 28.04 7.64 -11.94
CA CYS A 189 28.95 7.27 -13.04
C CYS A 189 30.19 6.49 -12.58
N MET A 190 30.79 6.92 -11.46
CA MET A 190 31.97 6.27 -10.87
C MET A 190 31.65 4.93 -10.22
N LEU A 191 30.57 4.88 -9.43
CA LEU A 191 30.20 3.72 -8.63
C LEU A 191 29.44 2.66 -9.42
N GLU A 192 28.99 2.97 -10.65
CA GLU A 192 28.47 1.99 -11.60
C GLU A 192 29.54 1.06 -12.20
N GLN A 193 30.82 1.42 -12.11
CA GLN A 193 31.91 0.61 -12.64
C GLN A 193 32.27 -0.51 -11.68
N HIS A 194 32.37 -1.73 -12.20
CA HIS A 194 32.59 -2.93 -11.40
C HIS A 194 33.82 -2.86 -10.47
N PRO A 195 35.02 -2.42 -10.92
CA PRO A 195 36.21 -2.41 -10.05
C PRO A 195 36.08 -1.46 -8.85
N VAL A 196 35.46 -0.29 -9.06
CA VAL A 196 35.26 0.73 -8.01
C VAL A 196 34.19 0.26 -7.03
N ALA A 197 33.06 -0.24 -7.53
CA ALA A 197 32.00 -0.80 -6.70
C ALA A 197 32.51 -1.96 -5.85
N TRP A 198 33.29 -2.88 -6.44
CA TRP A 198 33.89 -3.99 -5.73
C TRP A 198 34.83 -3.54 -4.61
N ALA A 199 35.67 -2.53 -4.86
CA ALA A 199 36.55 -1.97 -3.83
C ALA A 199 35.76 -1.39 -2.64
N LEU A 200 34.66 -0.67 -2.92
CA LEU A 200 33.76 -0.18 -1.87
C LEU A 200 33.05 -1.32 -1.12
N CYS A 201 32.64 -2.38 -1.81
CA CYS A 201 32.07 -3.57 -1.17
C CYS A 201 33.06 -4.24 -0.20
N GLN A 202 34.34 -4.36 -0.58
CA GLN A 202 35.37 -4.91 0.31
C GLN A 202 35.62 -4.02 1.54
N LEU A 203 35.63 -2.70 1.36
CA LEU A 203 35.73 -1.76 2.48
C LEU A 203 34.52 -1.89 3.42
N LEU A 204 33.31 -1.99 2.86
CA LEU A 204 32.08 -2.21 3.63
C LEU A 204 32.12 -3.51 4.42
N HIS A 205 32.62 -4.62 3.85
CA HIS A 205 32.80 -5.87 4.59
C HIS A 205 33.65 -5.65 5.86
N ALA A 206 34.76 -4.92 5.75
CA ALA A 206 35.64 -4.65 6.90
C ALA A 206 34.98 -3.76 7.96
N VAL A 207 34.14 -2.80 7.54
CA VAL A 207 33.45 -1.87 8.46
C VAL A 207 32.30 -2.55 9.21
N ILE A 208 31.55 -3.44 8.56
CA ILE A 208 30.39 -4.12 9.18
C ILE A 208 30.76 -5.39 9.95
N GLU A 209 31.96 -5.95 9.74
CA GLU A 209 32.37 -7.26 10.27
C GLU A 209 32.17 -7.41 11.79
N PRO A 210 32.53 -6.43 12.65
CA PRO A 210 32.38 -6.60 14.11
C PRO A 210 30.91 -6.66 14.55
N VAL A 211 30.05 -5.77 14.03
CA VAL A 211 28.60 -5.80 14.31
C VAL A 211 27.99 -7.11 13.80
N TYR A 212 28.37 -7.53 12.58
CA TYR A 212 27.86 -8.74 11.95
C TYR A 212 28.17 -9.99 12.77
N ARG A 213 29.41 -10.13 13.25
CA ARG A 213 29.82 -11.25 14.11
C ARG A 213 29.14 -11.23 15.47
N LYS A 214 28.83 -10.05 16.00
CA LYS A 214 28.18 -9.94 17.31
C LYS A 214 26.70 -10.35 17.26
N HIS A 215 25.98 -9.97 16.20
CA HIS A 215 24.51 -10.08 16.17
C HIS A 215 23.94 -11.07 15.15
N CYS A 216 24.71 -11.51 14.15
CA CYS A 216 24.20 -12.27 13.00
C CYS A 216 24.85 -13.64 12.77
N LEU A 217 25.62 -14.18 13.73
CA LEU A 217 26.20 -15.52 13.61
C LEU A 217 25.10 -16.60 13.65
N LEU A 218 25.16 -17.51 12.67
CA LEU A 218 24.25 -18.67 12.57
C LEU A 218 24.41 -19.64 13.74
N ALA A 219 25.64 -19.83 14.22
CA ALA A 219 25.97 -20.62 15.40
C ALA A 219 27.33 -20.16 15.97
N PRO A 220 27.55 -20.22 17.29
CA PRO A 220 28.83 -19.85 17.92
C PRO A 220 30.03 -20.69 17.42
N GLN A 221 29.75 -21.86 16.83
CA GLN A 221 30.72 -22.87 16.42
C GLN A 221 31.21 -22.71 14.97
N LEU A 222 30.54 -21.87 14.17
CA LEU A 222 30.88 -21.63 12.76
C LEU A 222 31.56 -20.27 12.62
N LEU A 223 32.82 -20.19 13.03
CA LEU A 223 33.65 -19.00 12.87
C LEU A 223 34.27 -18.98 11.48
N GLY A 224 33.77 -18.11 10.60
CA GLY A 224 34.42 -17.83 9.31
C GLY A 224 35.70 -17.01 9.48
N ASP A 225 36.51 -16.92 8.43
CA ASP A 225 37.75 -16.12 8.43
C ASP A 225 37.44 -14.63 8.64
N PRO A 226 38.09 -13.95 9.60
CA PRO A 226 37.89 -12.52 9.85
C PRO A 226 38.39 -11.68 8.69
N VAL A 227 37.55 -10.73 8.27
CA VAL A 227 37.97 -9.66 7.36
C VAL A 227 38.87 -8.71 8.17
N PRO A 228 40.11 -8.43 7.72
CA PRO A 228 41.00 -7.53 8.43
C PRO A 228 40.41 -6.11 8.49
N PRO A 229 40.64 -5.36 9.59
CA PRO A 229 40.18 -3.98 9.67
C PRO A 229 40.86 -3.12 8.61
N PRO A 230 40.20 -2.04 8.13
CA PRO A 230 40.78 -1.17 7.12
C PRO A 230 42.03 -0.48 7.69
N GLY A 231 43.10 -0.44 6.89
CA GLY A 231 44.39 0.11 7.30
C GLY A 231 44.47 1.64 7.12
N GLY A 232 45.14 2.32 8.05
CA GLY A 232 45.52 3.73 7.91
C GLY A 232 44.69 4.72 8.74
N SER A 233 45.24 5.93 8.94
CA SER A 233 44.73 6.91 9.92
C SER A 233 43.40 7.57 9.54
N LEU A 234 43.06 7.60 8.25
CA LEU A 234 41.81 8.16 7.71
C LEU A 234 40.81 7.07 7.30
N ALA A 235 41.07 5.81 7.65
CA ALA A 235 40.14 4.72 7.39
C ALA A 235 38.84 4.89 8.20
N PRO A 236 37.66 4.54 7.63
CA PRO A 236 36.42 4.56 8.37
C PRO A 236 36.49 3.63 9.58
N LYS A 237 36.00 4.11 10.72
CA LYS A 237 35.95 3.31 11.96
C LYS A 237 35.03 2.11 11.76
N CYS A 238 35.47 0.93 12.17
CA CYS A 238 34.61 -0.25 12.20
C CYS A 238 33.47 -0.03 13.20
N ALA A 239 32.25 -0.36 12.80
CA ALA A 239 31.09 -0.25 13.67
C ALA A 239 31.09 -1.41 14.69
N ASN A 240 30.81 -1.11 15.96
CA ASN A 240 30.63 -2.09 17.04
C ASN A 240 29.20 -2.08 17.61
N THR A 241 28.44 -1.02 17.33
CA THR A 241 27.04 -0.83 17.71
C THR A 241 26.17 -0.52 16.50
N PHE A 242 24.85 -0.71 16.61
CA PHE A 242 23.92 -0.35 15.53
C PHE A 242 23.85 1.16 15.27
N GLN A 243 24.18 2.00 16.26
CA GLN A 243 24.26 3.46 16.07
C GLN A 243 25.50 3.84 15.25
N GLU A 244 26.65 3.21 15.49
CA GLU A 244 27.86 3.41 14.69
C GLU A 244 27.69 2.89 13.25
N LEU A 245 26.83 1.87 13.03
CA LEU A 245 26.45 1.43 11.70
C LEU A 245 25.77 2.56 10.90
N LYS A 246 24.92 3.35 11.56
CA LYS A 246 24.29 4.52 10.96
C LYS A 246 25.31 5.58 10.54
N GLU A 247 26.25 5.90 11.42
CA GLU A 247 27.21 6.99 11.18
C GLU A 247 28.26 6.63 10.12
N HIS A 248 28.71 5.37 10.08
CA HIS A 248 29.85 4.99 9.26
C HIS A 248 29.46 4.14 8.04
N ALA A 249 28.49 3.24 8.16
CA ALA A 249 28.20 2.26 7.10
C ALA A 249 27.06 2.70 6.16
N ILE A 250 25.98 3.28 6.69
CA ILE A 250 24.81 3.67 5.87
C ILE A 250 25.15 4.69 4.77
N PRO A 251 25.92 5.77 5.02
CA PRO A 251 26.29 6.71 3.97
C PRO A 251 27.07 6.05 2.82
N MET A 252 27.96 5.11 3.14
CA MET A 252 28.70 4.34 2.13
C MET A 252 27.78 3.39 1.34
N MET A 253 26.79 2.79 1.99
CA MET A 253 25.79 1.95 1.32
C MET A 253 24.92 2.77 0.37
N VAL A 254 24.43 3.94 0.80
CA VAL A 254 23.61 4.84 -0.02
C VAL A 254 24.42 5.35 -1.22
N ALA A 255 25.69 5.71 -1.02
CA ALA A 255 26.56 6.10 -2.12
C ALA A 255 26.74 4.98 -3.14
N LEU A 256 26.95 3.73 -2.69
CA LEU A 256 27.05 2.55 -3.57
C LEU A 256 25.76 2.34 -4.39
N GLY A 257 24.59 2.60 -3.78
CA GLY A 257 23.29 2.56 -4.44
C GLY A 257 23.02 1.22 -5.12
N THR A 258 22.70 1.28 -6.41
CA THR A 258 22.30 0.09 -7.18
C THR A 258 23.42 -0.90 -7.45
N SER A 259 24.69 -0.52 -7.27
CA SER A 259 25.86 -1.36 -7.57
C SER A 259 26.13 -2.47 -6.55
N MET A 260 25.36 -2.54 -5.46
CA MET A 260 25.54 -3.60 -4.45
C MET A 260 25.31 -5.01 -5.02
N HIS A 261 24.59 -5.13 -6.14
CA HIS A 261 24.38 -6.40 -6.85
C HIS A 261 25.67 -7.11 -7.31
N TYR A 262 26.81 -6.41 -7.43
CA TYR A 262 28.09 -7.02 -7.77
C TYR A 262 28.63 -7.95 -6.68
N ASP A 263 28.22 -7.76 -5.42
CA ASP A 263 28.56 -8.66 -4.32
C ASP A 263 27.30 -9.12 -3.56
N PRO A 264 26.72 -10.26 -3.97
CA PRO A 264 25.58 -10.87 -3.29
C PRO A 264 25.82 -11.20 -1.82
N VAL A 265 27.08 -11.47 -1.43
CA VAL A 265 27.43 -11.82 -0.05
C VAL A 265 27.28 -10.61 0.85
N LEU A 266 27.78 -9.45 0.41
CA LEU A 266 27.60 -8.19 1.13
C LEU A 266 26.12 -7.86 1.29
N MET A 267 25.35 -7.90 0.19
CA MET A 267 23.92 -7.63 0.21
C MET A 267 23.21 -8.51 1.25
N TYR A 268 23.56 -9.79 1.31
CA TYR A 268 22.97 -10.73 2.26
C TYR A 268 23.40 -10.48 3.71
N LYS A 269 24.66 -10.08 3.96
CA LYS A 269 25.12 -9.63 5.29
C LYS A 269 24.34 -8.40 5.76
N VAL A 270 24.15 -7.41 4.88
CA VAL A 270 23.39 -6.20 5.15
C VAL A 270 21.94 -6.54 5.49
N LEU A 271 21.27 -7.38 4.70
CA LEU A 271 19.89 -7.82 4.96
C LEU A 271 19.74 -8.50 6.33
N ARG A 272 20.71 -9.34 6.73
CA ARG A 272 20.71 -9.97 8.05
C ARG A 272 20.91 -8.97 9.18
N LEU A 273 21.80 -8.00 9.00
CA LEU A 273 22.04 -6.92 9.95
C LEU A 273 20.81 -6.05 10.14
N THR A 274 20.18 -5.61 9.05
CA THR A 274 18.97 -4.78 9.10
C THR A 274 17.81 -5.53 9.75
N HIS A 275 17.67 -6.83 9.46
CA HIS A 275 16.68 -7.67 10.12
C HIS A 275 16.97 -7.79 11.63
N ALA A 276 18.20 -8.09 12.03
CA ALA A 276 18.59 -8.20 13.44
C ALA A 276 18.44 -6.87 14.20
N ALA A 277 18.72 -5.74 13.55
CA ALA A 277 18.54 -4.41 14.11
C ALA A 277 17.05 -4.12 14.40
N LEU A 278 16.16 -4.49 13.47
CA LEU A 278 14.71 -4.29 13.65
C LEU A 278 14.12 -5.22 14.71
N THR A 279 14.50 -6.50 14.74
CA THR A 279 13.93 -7.45 15.70
C THR A 279 14.35 -7.17 17.14
N GLN A 280 15.58 -6.69 17.36
CA GLN A 280 16.02 -6.27 18.70
C GLN A 280 15.24 -5.05 19.19
N ASN A 281 14.99 -4.06 18.32
CA ASN A 281 14.21 -2.87 18.67
C ASN A 281 12.72 -3.17 18.91
N CYS A 282 12.12 -4.16 18.21
CA CYS A 282 10.72 -4.54 18.41
C CYS A 282 10.43 -5.21 19.76
N SER A 283 11.46 -5.68 20.48
CA SER A 283 11.29 -6.36 21.76
C SER A 283 11.06 -5.40 22.94
N GLU A 284 11.41 -4.12 22.79
CA GLU A 284 11.38 -3.14 23.89
C GLU A 284 10.16 -2.19 23.88
N SER A 285 9.37 -2.12 22.79
CA SER A 285 8.25 -1.17 22.67
C SER A 285 6.98 -1.79 22.08
N GLN A 286 5.95 -1.99 22.90
CA GLN A 286 4.58 -2.38 22.51
C GLN A 286 3.78 -1.22 21.87
N THR A 287 4.43 -0.35 21.09
CA THR A 287 3.78 0.73 20.32
C THR A 287 4.20 0.67 18.86
N PRO A 288 3.28 0.80 17.87
CA PRO A 288 3.55 0.46 16.46
C PRO A 288 4.46 1.44 15.69
N THR A 289 4.90 2.53 16.31
CA THR A 289 5.78 3.53 15.70
C THR A 289 6.76 4.06 16.74
N PRO A 290 8.04 3.67 16.70
CA PRO A 290 9.03 4.23 17.61
C PRO A 290 9.36 5.65 17.15
N THR A 291 8.77 6.66 17.80
CA THR A 291 8.95 8.08 17.47
C THR A 291 10.40 8.58 17.64
N ASP A 292 11.26 7.83 18.35
CA ASP A 292 12.65 8.21 18.64
C ASP A 292 13.72 7.35 17.93
N ASN A 293 13.35 6.29 17.20
CA ASN A 293 14.34 5.40 16.59
C ASN A 293 14.70 5.83 15.16
N ASN A 294 15.68 6.73 15.05
CA ASN A 294 16.24 7.21 13.78
C ASN A 294 16.69 6.06 12.85
N LEU A 295 17.22 4.96 13.41
CA LEU A 295 17.64 3.79 12.64
C LEU A 295 16.49 3.09 11.88
N TYR A 296 15.26 3.15 12.38
CA TYR A 296 14.09 2.54 11.73
C TYR A 296 13.84 3.16 10.34
N TYR A 297 13.85 4.49 10.26
CA TYR A 297 13.66 5.20 8.99
C TYR A 297 14.88 5.10 8.07
N GLU A 298 16.10 5.08 8.62
CA GLU A 298 17.31 4.88 7.82
C GLU A 298 17.34 3.50 7.14
N ILE A 299 16.82 2.46 7.81
CA ILE A 299 16.69 1.13 7.18
C ILE A 299 15.69 1.19 6.01
N ILE A 300 14.61 1.97 6.11
CA ILE A 300 13.70 2.21 4.97
C ILE A 300 14.47 2.87 3.82
N THR A 301 15.28 3.89 4.08
CA THR A 301 16.13 4.54 3.06
C THR A 301 17.08 3.55 2.40
N VAL A 302 17.76 2.70 3.18
CA VAL A 302 18.64 1.64 2.64
C VAL A 302 17.84 0.65 1.77
N MET A 303 16.61 0.33 2.15
CA MET A 303 15.76 -0.55 1.35
C MET A 303 15.35 0.10 0.01
N ASP A 304 15.00 1.38 0.03
CA ASP A 304 14.53 2.18 -1.13
C ASP A 304 15.67 2.46 -2.12
N ASP A 305 16.82 2.97 -1.65
CA ASP A 305 17.91 3.47 -2.52
C ASP A 305 18.92 2.39 -2.91
N VAL A 306 19.09 1.34 -2.10
CA VAL A 306 20.19 0.36 -2.26
C VAL A 306 19.65 -1.03 -2.57
N ILE A 307 18.83 -1.61 -1.69
CA ILE A 307 18.46 -3.03 -1.75
C ILE A 307 17.49 -3.35 -2.89
N LEU A 308 16.33 -2.66 -2.97
CA LEU A 308 15.31 -2.91 -3.99
C LEU A 308 15.82 -2.61 -5.42
N PRO A 309 16.58 -1.51 -5.65
CA PRO A 309 17.20 -1.27 -6.94
C PRO A 309 18.25 -2.35 -7.28
N SER A 310 19.09 -2.77 -6.33
CA SER A 310 20.07 -3.83 -6.54
C SER A 310 19.42 -5.18 -6.84
N LEU A 311 18.30 -5.51 -6.18
CA LEU A 311 17.53 -6.72 -6.44
C LEU A 311 17.04 -6.80 -7.90
N SER A 312 16.75 -5.65 -8.52
CA SER A 312 16.31 -5.58 -9.92
C SER A 312 17.37 -6.01 -10.93
N PHE A 313 18.66 -5.93 -10.56
CA PHE A 313 19.77 -6.45 -11.39
C PHE A 313 19.99 -7.96 -11.22
N MET A 314 19.53 -8.55 -10.12
CA MET A 314 19.79 -9.93 -9.77
C MET A 314 18.78 -10.87 -10.43
N GLU A 315 19.16 -11.51 -11.53
CA GLU A 315 18.27 -12.44 -12.22
C GLU A 315 18.10 -13.76 -11.44
N SER A 316 16.85 -14.18 -11.20
CA SER A 316 16.49 -15.51 -10.64
C SER A 316 16.98 -15.82 -9.21
N ASN A 317 17.14 -14.82 -8.34
CA ASN A 317 17.56 -15.03 -6.95
C ASN A 317 16.39 -15.04 -5.96
N CYS A 318 15.77 -16.20 -5.74
CA CYS A 318 14.65 -16.33 -4.79
C CYS A 318 15.07 -16.12 -3.34
N CYS A 319 16.28 -16.54 -2.94
CA CYS A 319 16.73 -16.48 -1.55
C CYS A 319 16.84 -15.05 -1.03
N ILE A 320 17.33 -14.13 -1.86
CA ILE A 320 17.48 -12.72 -1.49
C ILE A 320 16.10 -12.05 -1.41
N ALA A 321 15.19 -12.35 -2.36
CA ALA A 321 13.82 -11.85 -2.31
C ALA A 321 13.07 -12.28 -1.03
N GLU A 322 13.26 -13.52 -0.56
CA GLU A 322 12.69 -13.96 0.72
C GLU A 322 13.34 -13.28 1.95
N GLN A 323 14.64 -12.99 1.92
CA GLN A 323 15.24 -12.20 3.00
C GLN A 323 14.77 -10.75 3.02
N VAL A 324 14.56 -10.15 1.86
CA VAL A 324 13.93 -8.82 1.74
C VAL A 324 12.52 -8.87 2.34
N TRP A 325 11.74 -9.91 2.05
CA TRP A 325 10.43 -10.10 2.68
C TRP A 325 10.52 -10.20 4.21
N ASN A 326 11.51 -10.92 4.74
CA ASN A 326 11.66 -11.07 6.19
C ASN A 326 11.83 -9.74 6.92
N ILE A 327 12.40 -8.74 6.26
CA ILE A 327 12.51 -7.36 6.76
C ILE A 327 11.20 -6.61 6.55
N LEU A 328 10.66 -6.65 5.33
CA LEU A 328 9.48 -5.87 4.96
C LEU A 328 8.24 -6.27 5.77
N GLN A 329 8.06 -7.56 6.10
CA GLN A 329 6.93 -8.03 6.91
C GLN A 329 6.90 -7.44 8.34
N LEU A 330 8.03 -6.92 8.83
CA LEU A 330 8.10 -6.23 10.12
C LEU A 330 7.51 -4.81 10.06
N TYR A 331 7.38 -4.24 8.85
CA TYR A 331 6.79 -2.94 8.63
C TYR A 331 5.28 -3.04 8.34
N PRO A 332 4.47 -2.08 8.84
CA PRO A 332 3.06 -2.04 8.50
C PRO A 332 2.88 -1.80 6.99
N TYR A 333 1.78 -2.33 6.43
CA TYR A 333 1.56 -2.37 4.98
C TYR A 333 1.64 -0.99 4.30
N ASN A 334 1.30 0.10 4.99
CA ASN A 334 1.39 1.47 4.47
C ASN A 334 2.82 1.80 3.98
N HIS A 335 3.83 1.53 4.80
CA HIS A 335 5.23 1.82 4.44
C HIS A 335 5.70 0.89 3.31
N ARG A 336 5.28 -0.39 3.34
CA ARG A 336 5.58 -1.35 2.26
C ARG A 336 5.00 -0.90 0.91
N TYR A 337 3.75 -0.46 0.89
CA TYR A 337 3.08 -0.07 -0.36
C TYR A 337 3.68 1.23 -0.93
N CYS A 338 4.10 2.16 -0.07
CA CYS A 338 4.89 3.32 -0.51
C CYS A 338 6.21 2.90 -1.16
N LEU A 339 6.95 1.98 -0.55
CA LEU A 339 8.20 1.43 -1.12
C LEU A 339 7.95 0.73 -2.46
N TYR A 340 6.89 -0.07 -2.58
CA TYR A 340 6.56 -0.74 -3.85
C TYR A 340 6.20 0.25 -4.95
N SER A 341 5.52 1.35 -4.60
CA SER A 341 5.18 2.40 -5.54
C SER A 341 6.43 3.07 -6.12
N ARG A 342 7.36 3.49 -5.25
CA ARG A 342 8.64 4.08 -5.65
C ARG A 342 9.48 3.10 -6.45
N TRP A 343 9.54 1.85 -5.99
CA TRP A 343 10.28 0.80 -6.68
C TRP A 343 9.76 0.55 -8.10
N LYS A 344 8.44 0.56 -8.30
CA LYS A 344 7.82 0.37 -9.61
C LYS A 344 8.01 1.58 -10.53
N ASN A 345 7.84 2.79 -10.00
CA ASN A 345 7.65 4.00 -10.81
C ASN A 345 8.93 4.86 -10.92
N ASP A 346 9.66 5.06 -9.83
CA ASP A 346 10.72 6.05 -9.73
C ASP A 346 12.10 5.43 -9.96
N THR A 347 12.39 4.28 -9.32
CA THR A 347 13.71 3.63 -9.34
C THR A 347 14.26 3.37 -10.76
N TYR A 348 13.39 2.99 -11.70
CA TYR A 348 13.79 2.67 -13.08
C TYR A 348 14.08 3.91 -13.93
N GLN A 349 13.57 5.08 -13.55
CA GLN A 349 13.82 6.34 -14.27
C GLN A 349 15.20 6.89 -13.95
N ASN A 350 15.68 6.64 -12.73
CA ASN A 350 16.95 7.16 -12.24
C ASN A 350 18.19 6.49 -12.87
N ASN A 351 18.06 5.25 -13.39
CA ASN A 351 19.20 4.48 -13.90
C ASN A 351 18.95 3.87 -15.28
N ALA A 352 19.74 4.27 -16.28
CA ALA A 352 19.59 3.79 -17.67
C ALA A 352 19.77 2.27 -17.81
N LYS A 353 20.70 1.66 -17.05
CA LYS A 353 20.90 0.21 -17.04
C LYS A 353 19.69 -0.55 -16.49
N LEU A 354 19.03 -0.01 -15.45
CA LEU A 354 17.80 -0.58 -14.90
C LEU A 354 16.64 -0.47 -15.89
N LEU A 355 16.52 0.65 -16.60
CA LEU A 355 15.49 0.82 -17.63
C LEU A 355 15.61 -0.21 -18.75
N ARG A 356 16.83 -0.51 -19.19
CA ARG A 356 17.10 -1.59 -20.16
C ARG A 356 16.68 -2.96 -19.62
N LYS A 357 17.06 -3.28 -18.37
CA LYS A 357 16.67 -4.54 -17.71
C LYS A 357 15.15 -4.67 -17.58
N ARG A 358 14.44 -3.59 -17.25
CA ARG A 358 12.97 -3.53 -17.24
C ARG A 358 12.39 -3.89 -18.61
N GLY A 359 12.92 -3.31 -19.68
CA GLY A 359 12.51 -3.63 -21.06
C GLY A 359 12.70 -5.10 -21.42
N ASP A 360 13.85 -5.67 -21.08
CA ASP A 360 14.16 -7.09 -21.33
C ASP A 360 13.25 -8.03 -20.53
N ALA A 361 13.01 -7.73 -19.25
CA ALA A 361 12.11 -8.50 -18.40
C ALA A 361 10.66 -8.45 -18.92
N LEU A 362 10.18 -7.27 -19.30
CA LEU A 362 8.83 -7.10 -19.86
C LEU A 362 8.68 -7.87 -21.19
N LYS A 363 9.70 -7.86 -22.06
CA LYS A 363 9.70 -8.65 -23.30
C LYS A 363 9.58 -10.16 -23.01
N LYS A 364 10.32 -10.67 -22.02
CA LYS A 364 10.21 -12.06 -21.56
C LYS A 364 8.80 -12.37 -21.03
N MET A 365 8.23 -11.49 -20.20
CA MET A 365 6.88 -11.67 -19.67
C MET A 365 5.80 -11.69 -20.75
N LYS A 366 5.88 -10.77 -21.73
CA LYS A 366 4.99 -10.76 -22.91
C LYS A 366 5.03 -12.08 -23.67
N SER A 367 6.21 -12.67 -23.84
CA SER A 367 6.37 -13.97 -24.49
C SER A 367 5.76 -15.12 -23.67
N LEU A 368 5.91 -15.11 -22.34
CA LEU A 368 5.36 -16.12 -21.44
C LEU A 368 3.82 -16.05 -21.39
N MET A 369 3.24 -14.86 -21.24
CA MET A 369 1.79 -14.69 -21.11
C MET A 369 1.02 -15.14 -22.35
N LYS A 370 1.60 -14.99 -23.56
CA LYS A 370 1.03 -15.52 -24.81
C LYS A 370 0.94 -17.04 -24.87
N ARG A 371 1.69 -17.74 -24.01
CA ARG A 371 1.78 -19.21 -24.01
C ARG A 371 1.03 -19.83 -22.86
N VAL A 372 0.53 -19.08 -21.88
CA VAL A 372 -0.15 -19.64 -20.70
C VAL A 372 -1.39 -20.43 -21.14
N SER A 373 -1.40 -21.73 -20.87
CA SER A 373 -2.53 -22.62 -21.10
C SER A 373 -2.66 -23.62 -19.95
N LYS A 374 -3.78 -24.36 -19.89
CA LYS A 374 -4.01 -25.38 -18.85
C LYS A 374 -2.96 -26.52 -18.87
N GLU A 375 -2.35 -26.77 -20.02
CA GLU A 375 -1.40 -27.88 -20.22
C GLU A 375 0.02 -27.54 -19.76
N ASN A 376 0.41 -26.26 -19.80
CA ASN A 376 1.78 -25.82 -19.56
C ASN A 376 1.97 -24.94 -18.32
N ILE A 377 1.02 -24.99 -17.39
CA ILE A 377 1.01 -24.23 -16.13
C ILE A 377 2.32 -24.36 -15.35
N LYS A 378 2.85 -25.58 -15.19
CA LYS A 378 4.07 -25.81 -14.38
C LYS A 378 5.33 -25.16 -14.98
N PRO A 379 5.72 -25.42 -16.24
CA PRO A 379 6.91 -24.81 -16.82
C PRO A 379 6.78 -23.29 -16.99
N VAL A 380 5.59 -22.79 -17.37
CA VAL A 380 5.35 -21.35 -17.48
C VAL A 380 5.35 -20.70 -16.10
N GLY A 381 4.70 -21.30 -15.10
CA GLY A 381 4.69 -20.81 -13.72
C GLY A 381 6.08 -20.73 -13.09
N ARG A 382 6.96 -21.71 -13.31
CA ARG A 382 8.37 -21.63 -12.87
C ARG A 382 9.12 -20.49 -13.55
N SER A 383 8.85 -20.24 -14.83
CA SER A 383 9.49 -19.16 -15.59
C SER A 383 8.99 -17.79 -15.14
N ILE A 384 7.68 -17.65 -14.89
CA ILE A 384 7.07 -16.46 -14.29
C ILE A 384 7.69 -16.19 -12.92
N GLY A 385 7.74 -17.21 -12.04
CA GLY A 385 8.35 -17.10 -10.71
C GLY A 385 9.76 -16.53 -10.75
N LYS A 386 10.64 -17.15 -11.56
CA LYS A 386 12.03 -16.69 -11.76
C LYS A 386 12.15 -15.22 -12.18
N LEU A 387 11.23 -14.76 -13.02
CA LEU A 387 11.22 -13.38 -13.51
C LEU A 387 10.72 -12.40 -12.44
N THR A 388 9.70 -12.79 -11.68
CA THR A 388 9.07 -11.96 -10.65
C THR A 388 9.91 -11.79 -9.37
N HIS A 389 10.93 -12.62 -9.13
CA HIS A 389 11.78 -12.47 -7.94
C HIS A 389 12.60 -11.18 -7.94
N ALA A 390 12.99 -10.70 -9.13
CA ALA A 390 13.84 -9.52 -9.28
C ALA A 390 13.05 -8.22 -9.32
N SER A 391 11.92 -8.20 -10.05
CA SER A 391 11.14 -6.97 -10.28
C SER A 391 9.66 -7.25 -10.55
N PRO A 392 8.88 -7.63 -9.53
CA PRO A 392 7.48 -8.04 -9.68
C PRO A 392 6.53 -6.92 -10.11
N GLY A 393 6.74 -5.67 -9.70
CA GLY A 393 5.75 -4.58 -9.84
C GLY A 393 5.20 -4.37 -11.25
N PHE A 394 6.06 -3.97 -12.20
CA PHE A 394 5.65 -3.74 -13.60
C PHE A 394 5.31 -5.04 -14.37
N LEU A 395 5.80 -6.19 -13.89
CA LEU A 395 5.46 -7.48 -14.49
C LEU A 395 4.03 -7.87 -14.17
N PHE A 396 3.61 -7.69 -12.92
CA PHE A 396 2.23 -7.92 -12.51
C PHE A 396 1.27 -6.92 -13.14
N ASP A 397 1.68 -5.66 -13.31
CA ASP A 397 0.88 -4.67 -14.03
C ASP A 397 0.51 -5.18 -15.45
N TYR A 398 1.49 -5.66 -16.21
CA TYR A 398 1.21 -6.28 -17.52
C TYR A 398 0.33 -7.53 -17.40
N MET A 399 0.55 -8.39 -16.41
CA MET A 399 -0.27 -9.59 -16.20
C MET A 399 -1.73 -9.24 -15.88
N LEU A 400 -1.97 -8.24 -15.03
CA LEU A 400 -3.31 -7.78 -14.66
C LEU A 400 -4.03 -7.18 -15.86
N ILE A 401 -3.34 -6.42 -16.71
CA ILE A 401 -3.90 -5.93 -17.98
C ILE A 401 -4.36 -7.11 -18.85
N GLN A 402 -3.60 -8.19 -18.95
CA GLN A 402 -4.02 -9.37 -19.73
C GLN A 402 -5.24 -10.07 -19.12
N ILE A 403 -5.31 -10.17 -17.79
CA ILE A 403 -6.43 -10.80 -17.09
C ILE A 403 -7.72 -9.98 -17.24
N GLN A 404 -7.60 -8.65 -17.18
CA GLN A 404 -8.71 -7.71 -17.36
C GLN A 404 -9.32 -7.78 -18.77
N MET A 405 -8.55 -8.22 -19.76
CA MET A 405 -9.02 -8.38 -21.14
C MET A 405 -9.55 -9.79 -21.43
N TYR A 406 -9.10 -10.81 -20.69
CA TYR A 406 -9.35 -12.23 -21.01
C TYR A 406 -9.72 -13.06 -19.77
N ASP A 407 -11.02 -13.26 -19.52
CA ASP A 407 -11.54 -13.99 -18.34
C ASP A 407 -11.14 -15.47 -18.30
N ASN A 408 -11.04 -16.10 -19.47
CA ASN A 408 -10.64 -17.51 -19.59
C ASN A 408 -9.21 -17.77 -19.11
N LEU A 409 -8.39 -16.72 -19.01
CA LEU A 409 -6.99 -16.77 -18.59
C LEU A 409 -6.83 -16.75 -17.06
N ILE A 410 -7.87 -16.37 -16.30
CA ILE A 410 -7.85 -16.23 -14.84
C ILE A 410 -7.31 -17.50 -14.17
N ASN A 411 -7.98 -18.65 -14.38
CA ASN A 411 -7.61 -19.89 -13.69
C ASN A 411 -6.20 -20.40 -14.09
N PRO A 412 -5.82 -20.46 -15.38
CA PRO A 412 -4.45 -20.81 -15.78
C PRO A 412 -3.38 -19.90 -15.17
N VAL A 413 -3.63 -18.59 -15.05
CA VAL A 413 -2.68 -17.65 -14.43
C VAL A 413 -2.59 -17.86 -12.93
N VAL A 414 -3.73 -17.96 -12.23
CA VAL A 414 -3.77 -18.25 -10.78
C VAL A 414 -3.00 -19.53 -10.47
N ASP A 415 -3.11 -20.56 -11.30
CA ASP A 415 -2.37 -21.81 -11.13
C ASP A 415 -0.86 -21.68 -11.41
N SER A 416 -0.49 -20.80 -12.36
CA SER A 416 0.90 -20.53 -12.73
C SER A 416 1.64 -19.73 -11.63
N LEU A 417 0.92 -18.94 -10.84
CA LEU A 417 1.46 -18.13 -9.73
C LEU A 417 1.83 -18.94 -8.48
N LYS A 418 1.84 -20.28 -8.56
CA LYS A 418 2.21 -21.17 -7.44
C LYS A 418 3.67 -21.01 -6.98
N TYR A 419 4.55 -20.58 -7.88
CA TYR A 419 6.00 -20.51 -7.65
C TYR A 419 6.49 -19.08 -7.33
N LEU A 420 5.59 -18.20 -6.91
CA LEU A 420 5.95 -16.87 -6.43
C LEU A 420 6.60 -16.93 -5.04
N THR A 421 7.47 -15.96 -4.75
CA THR A 421 8.00 -15.70 -3.40
C THR A 421 6.98 -14.94 -2.56
N SER A 422 7.16 -14.96 -1.24
CA SER A 422 6.34 -14.20 -0.28
C SER A 422 6.32 -12.71 -0.63
N LEU A 423 7.49 -12.15 -0.97
CA LEU A 423 7.62 -10.77 -1.48
C LEU A 423 6.75 -10.51 -2.71
N SER A 424 6.80 -11.41 -3.70
CA SER A 424 6.04 -11.25 -4.94
C SER A 424 4.53 -11.34 -4.69
N TYR A 425 4.08 -12.14 -3.72
CA TYR A 425 2.67 -12.18 -3.34
C TYR A 425 2.19 -10.84 -2.77
N ASP A 426 2.98 -10.20 -1.92
CA ASP A 426 2.62 -8.91 -1.33
C ASP A 426 2.63 -7.77 -2.37
N VAL A 427 3.65 -7.74 -3.25
CA VAL A 427 3.70 -6.78 -4.36
C VAL A 427 2.52 -6.98 -5.33
N LEU A 428 2.07 -8.23 -5.55
CA LEU A 428 0.85 -8.49 -6.32
C LEU A 428 -0.38 -7.87 -5.64
N GLY A 429 -0.47 -7.93 -4.30
CA GLY A 429 -1.52 -7.25 -3.52
C GLY A 429 -1.52 -5.74 -3.75
N TYR A 430 -0.35 -5.09 -3.73
CA TYR A 430 -0.19 -3.68 -4.07
C TYR A 430 -0.62 -3.37 -5.52
N CYS A 431 -0.15 -4.14 -6.51
CA CYS A 431 -0.52 -3.92 -7.91
C CYS A 431 -2.03 -4.09 -8.16
N LEU A 432 -2.71 -4.96 -7.40
CA LEU A 432 -4.16 -5.08 -7.46
C LEU A 432 -4.87 -3.81 -6.97
N VAL A 433 -4.45 -3.27 -5.83
CA VAL A 433 -5.02 -2.01 -5.29
C VAL A 433 -4.73 -0.85 -6.24
N GLU A 434 -3.52 -0.73 -6.77
CA GLU A 434 -3.14 0.29 -7.74
C GLU A 434 -3.99 0.21 -9.03
N SER A 435 -4.22 -1.01 -9.54
CA SER A 435 -5.06 -1.20 -10.72
C SER A 435 -6.55 -0.91 -10.47
N LEU A 436 -7.02 -0.95 -9.22
CA LEU A 436 -8.37 -0.57 -8.85
C LEU A 436 -8.53 0.94 -8.64
N ALA A 437 -7.44 1.59 -8.22
CA ALA A 437 -7.37 3.03 -7.99
C ALA A 437 -7.16 3.84 -9.29
N SER A 438 -6.80 3.22 -10.41
CA SER A 438 -6.56 3.95 -11.67
C SER A 438 -7.80 4.71 -12.14
N ALA A 439 -7.72 6.05 -12.15
CA ALA A 439 -8.83 6.94 -12.48
C ALA A 439 -9.17 7.00 -13.98
N ASP A 440 -8.24 6.63 -14.86
CA ASP A 440 -8.37 6.78 -16.32
C ASP A 440 -9.38 5.82 -16.97
N ARG A 441 -10.03 4.94 -16.20
CA ARG A 441 -10.90 3.89 -16.74
C ARG A 441 -12.32 3.97 -16.22
N ASP A 442 -13.24 4.09 -17.16
CA ASP A 442 -14.66 4.05 -16.87
C ASP A 442 -15.05 2.70 -16.25
N ARG A 443 -15.68 2.80 -15.08
CA ARG A 443 -16.22 1.67 -14.32
C ARG A 443 -17.54 1.15 -14.90
N PHE A 444 -18.16 1.96 -15.78
CA PHE A 444 -19.30 1.58 -16.58
C PHE A 444 -18.89 1.26 -18.02
N LYS A 445 -19.65 0.39 -18.68
CA LYS A 445 -19.58 0.27 -20.14
C LYS A 445 -20.06 1.57 -20.78
N HIS A 446 -19.80 1.73 -22.09
CA HIS A 446 -20.28 2.87 -22.89
C HIS A 446 -21.80 3.11 -22.78
N ASP A 447 -22.58 2.09 -22.42
CA ASP A 447 -24.02 2.18 -22.17
C ASP A 447 -24.41 2.90 -20.86
N GLY A 448 -23.44 3.30 -20.03
CA GLY A 448 -23.63 4.04 -18.76
C GLY A 448 -24.34 3.28 -17.63
N THR A 449 -24.86 2.07 -17.87
CA THR A 449 -25.73 1.34 -16.93
C THR A 449 -25.18 -0.03 -16.50
N SER A 450 -24.27 -0.61 -17.29
CA SER A 450 -23.68 -1.92 -17.00
C SER A 450 -22.25 -1.78 -16.50
N ILE A 451 -21.88 -2.66 -15.55
CA ILE A 451 -20.53 -2.68 -14.97
C ILE A 451 -19.54 -3.11 -16.06
N SER A 452 -18.38 -2.46 -16.10
CA SER A 452 -17.32 -2.79 -17.03
C SER A 452 -16.82 -4.23 -16.83
N LEU A 453 -16.60 -4.93 -17.96
CA LEU A 453 -16.13 -6.32 -17.93
C LEU A 453 -14.79 -6.44 -17.21
N TRP A 454 -13.85 -5.52 -17.47
CA TRP A 454 -12.52 -5.52 -16.85
C TRP A 454 -12.57 -5.54 -15.31
N LEU A 455 -13.55 -4.85 -14.70
CA LEU A 455 -13.71 -4.79 -13.25
C LEU A 455 -14.26 -6.12 -12.71
N GLN A 456 -15.19 -6.75 -13.44
CA GLN A 456 -15.71 -8.07 -13.12
C GLN A 456 -14.61 -9.15 -13.20
N SER A 457 -13.82 -9.13 -14.27
CA SER A 457 -12.66 -10.02 -14.45
C SER A 457 -11.66 -9.88 -13.32
N LEU A 458 -11.36 -8.63 -12.94
CA LEU A 458 -10.42 -8.32 -11.87
C LEU A 458 -10.95 -8.73 -10.49
N ALA A 459 -12.24 -8.52 -10.20
CA ALA A 459 -12.87 -8.96 -8.97
C ALA A 459 -12.88 -10.49 -8.85
N SER A 460 -13.22 -11.19 -9.93
CA SER A 460 -13.16 -12.66 -10.01
C SER A 460 -11.73 -13.18 -9.81
N PHE A 461 -10.73 -12.53 -10.40
CA PHE A 461 -9.31 -12.83 -10.16
C PHE A 461 -8.91 -12.61 -8.70
N CYS A 462 -9.32 -11.50 -8.07
CA CYS A 462 -9.09 -11.23 -6.65
C CYS A 462 -9.66 -12.37 -5.78
N GLY A 463 -10.92 -12.74 -5.98
CA GLY A 463 -11.53 -13.85 -5.24
C GLY A 463 -10.77 -15.17 -5.43
N ALA A 464 -10.32 -15.48 -6.65
CA ALA A 464 -9.58 -16.72 -6.95
C ALA A 464 -8.17 -16.73 -6.32
N ILE A 465 -7.41 -15.64 -6.41
CA ILE A 465 -6.04 -15.56 -5.89
C ILE A 465 -6.03 -15.54 -4.36
N PHE A 466 -6.91 -14.75 -3.74
CA PHE A 466 -7.05 -14.68 -2.28
C PHE A 466 -7.72 -15.92 -1.69
N LYS A 467 -8.42 -16.76 -2.46
CA LYS A 467 -8.80 -18.08 -1.99
C LYS A 467 -7.61 -19.04 -1.92
N LYS A 468 -6.74 -18.99 -2.93
CA LYS A 468 -5.72 -20.02 -3.17
C LYS A 468 -4.42 -19.79 -2.41
N TYR A 469 -3.94 -18.56 -2.32
CA TYR A 469 -2.64 -18.21 -1.74
C TYR A 469 -2.78 -17.40 -0.45
N ASN A 470 -1.71 -17.34 0.34
CA ASN A 470 -1.64 -16.54 1.56
C ASN A 470 -1.08 -15.15 1.31
N ILE A 471 -1.86 -14.37 0.57
CA ILE A 471 -1.59 -12.95 0.34
C ILE A 471 -2.27 -12.16 1.45
N GLU A 472 -1.68 -11.06 1.88
CA GLU A 472 -2.28 -10.13 2.83
C GLU A 472 -3.43 -9.36 2.18
N LEU A 473 -4.64 -9.39 2.78
CA LEU A 473 -5.83 -8.72 2.25
C LEU A 473 -6.04 -7.31 2.83
N THR A 474 -5.27 -6.91 3.84
CA THR A 474 -5.49 -5.68 4.62
C THR A 474 -5.57 -4.44 3.73
N GLY A 475 -4.60 -4.26 2.82
CA GLY A 475 -4.57 -3.10 1.92
C GLY A 475 -5.81 -3.01 1.02
N LEU A 476 -6.31 -4.15 0.54
CA LEU A 476 -7.50 -4.20 -0.32
C LEU A 476 -8.80 -3.93 0.47
N LEU A 477 -8.94 -4.53 1.65
CA LEU A 477 -10.11 -4.31 2.51
C LEU A 477 -10.16 -2.87 3.01
N GLN A 478 -9.00 -2.29 3.36
CA GLN A 478 -8.92 -0.88 3.72
C GLN A 478 -9.25 0.03 2.54
N TYR A 479 -8.79 -0.31 1.33
CA TYR A 479 -9.16 0.42 0.11
C TYR A 479 -10.68 0.44 -0.07
N VAL A 480 -11.36 -0.71 0.01
CA VAL A 480 -12.83 -0.79 -0.08
C VAL A 480 -13.49 0.02 1.04
N ALA A 481 -13.02 -0.08 2.28
CA ALA A 481 -13.55 0.69 3.39
C ALA A 481 -13.39 2.21 3.20
N ASN A 482 -12.24 2.65 2.66
CA ASN A 482 -11.96 4.05 2.38
C ASN A 482 -12.82 4.59 1.26
N GLN A 483 -13.05 3.81 0.20
CA GLN A 483 -13.98 4.15 -0.88
C GLN A 483 -15.39 4.35 -0.33
N LEU A 484 -15.90 3.41 0.48
CA LEU A 484 -17.21 3.56 1.12
C LEU A 484 -17.27 4.78 2.07
N LYS A 485 -16.18 5.11 2.78
CA LYS A 485 -16.10 6.30 3.64
C LYS A 485 -16.08 7.61 2.87
N ALA A 486 -15.42 7.68 1.71
CA ALA A 486 -15.34 8.89 0.90
C ALA A 486 -16.74 9.44 0.54
N GLN A 487 -17.72 8.56 0.37
CA GLN A 487 -19.13 8.91 0.13
C GLN A 487 -19.79 9.66 1.31
N LYS A 488 -19.28 9.48 2.55
CA LYS A 488 -19.86 10.00 3.78
C LYS A 488 -19.48 11.47 4.07
N ARG A 489 -18.28 11.91 3.69
CA ARG A 489 -17.86 13.32 3.85
C ARG A 489 -18.72 14.29 3.04
N ALA A 490 -19.25 13.82 1.90
CA ALA A 490 -20.22 14.58 1.12
C ALA A 490 -21.67 14.53 1.68
N SER A 491 -22.02 13.61 2.60
CA SER A 491 -23.39 13.46 3.15
C SER A 491 -23.61 14.04 4.55
N GLY A 492 -22.55 14.40 5.30
CA GLY A 492 -22.70 15.07 6.60
C GLY A 492 -23.48 16.39 6.51
N LEU A 493 -23.43 17.07 5.37
CA LEU A 493 -24.23 18.26 5.11
C LEU A 493 -25.70 17.94 4.82
N ILE A 494 -26.01 16.82 4.15
CA ILE A 494 -27.37 16.52 3.67
C ILE A 494 -28.23 15.89 4.76
N SER A 495 -27.67 15.08 5.67
CA SER A 495 -28.43 14.51 6.81
C SER A 495 -28.97 15.59 7.75
N ILE A 496 -28.31 16.76 7.83
CA ILE A 496 -28.82 17.94 8.52
C ILE A 496 -30.00 18.55 7.74
N PHE A 497 -29.90 18.63 6.40
CA PHE A 497 -30.95 19.20 5.55
C PHE A 497 -32.19 18.30 5.37
N THR A 498 -32.06 16.97 5.33
CA THR A 498 -33.20 16.06 5.18
C THR A 498 -34.00 15.89 6.47
N LEU A 499 -33.36 16.02 7.64
CA LEU A 499 -34.06 16.12 8.92
C LEU A 499 -34.82 17.44 9.05
N GLU A 500 -34.31 18.54 8.49
CA GLU A 500 -35.06 19.80 8.40
C GLU A 500 -36.23 19.72 7.40
N TYR A 501 -36.03 19.13 6.20
CA TYR A 501 -37.08 19.03 5.19
C TYR A 501 -38.21 18.05 5.56
N ALA A 502 -37.90 16.92 6.20
CA ALA A 502 -38.90 15.96 6.67
C ALA A 502 -39.66 16.46 7.91
N CYS A 503 -39.06 17.32 8.74
CA CYS A 503 -39.78 18.00 9.83
C CYS A 503 -40.69 19.12 9.31
N LEU A 504 -40.36 19.74 8.18
CA LEU A 504 -41.14 20.83 7.60
C LEU A 504 -42.33 20.35 6.74
N SER A 505 -42.25 19.18 6.09
CA SER A 505 -43.36 18.68 5.24
C SER A 505 -44.55 18.10 6.01
N PHE A 506 -44.41 17.84 7.31
CA PHE A 506 -45.47 17.28 8.17
C PHE A 506 -46.13 18.30 9.11
N TYR A 507 -45.65 19.55 9.14
CA TYR A 507 -46.30 20.64 9.88
C TYR A 507 -47.10 21.54 8.91
N ASP A 508 -48.42 21.39 9.00
CA ASP A 508 -49.47 22.32 8.56
C ASP A 508 -49.79 22.48 7.06
N ASN A 509 -50.95 21.89 6.70
CA ASN A 509 -51.74 22.15 5.49
C ASN A 509 -52.36 23.57 5.42
N ASN A 510 -51.92 24.54 6.22
CA ASN A 510 -52.50 25.90 6.26
C ASN A 510 -51.49 27.05 6.06
N THR A 511 -50.28 26.77 5.59
CA THR A 511 -49.22 27.79 5.38
C THR A 511 -48.70 27.85 3.95
N LEU A 512 -49.54 27.53 2.96
CA LEU A 512 -49.23 27.63 1.53
C LEU A 512 -49.01 29.08 1.03
N LEU A 513 -49.35 30.10 1.83
CA LEU A 513 -49.13 31.52 1.49
C LEU A 513 -47.80 32.09 2.02
N HIS A 514 -47.14 31.44 3.00
CA HIS A 514 -45.88 31.94 3.57
C HIS A 514 -44.64 31.27 2.96
N THR A 515 -44.76 30.04 2.45
CA THR A 515 -43.67 29.33 1.76
C THR A 515 -43.36 29.93 0.40
N GLN A 516 -44.36 30.45 -0.32
CA GLN A 516 -44.15 31.17 -1.59
C GLN A 516 -43.38 32.49 -1.38
N ALA A 517 -43.67 33.24 -0.32
CA ALA A 517 -42.95 34.48 0.01
C ALA A 517 -41.49 34.23 0.43
N TRP A 518 -41.18 33.07 1.03
CA TRP A 518 -39.82 32.67 1.39
C TRP A 518 -39.03 32.17 0.18
N LEU A 519 -39.66 31.43 -0.73
CA LEU A 519 -39.08 31.05 -2.03
C LEU A 519 -38.84 32.28 -2.93
N ASP A 520 -39.76 33.23 -2.96
CA ASP A 520 -39.62 34.49 -3.70
C ASP A 520 -38.50 35.38 -3.10
N MET A 521 -38.35 35.42 -1.75
CA MET A 521 -37.22 36.07 -1.09
C MET A 521 -35.88 35.34 -1.29
N TRP A 522 -35.89 34.01 -1.36
CA TRP A 522 -34.70 33.20 -1.62
C TRP A 522 -34.26 33.31 -3.09
N GLU A 523 -35.20 33.34 -4.05
CA GLU A 523 -34.92 33.62 -5.46
C GLU A 523 -34.42 35.06 -5.67
N LEU A 524 -34.99 36.05 -4.97
CA LEU A 524 -34.49 37.44 -4.99
C LEU A 524 -33.12 37.59 -4.33
N GLY A 525 -32.84 36.82 -3.27
CA GLY A 525 -31.55 36.76 -2.58
C GLY A 525 -30.46 36.05 -3.39
N MET A 526 -30.78 34.91 -4.01
CA MET A 526 -29.89 34.17 -4.92
C MET A 526 -29.68 34.93 -6.23
N MET A 527 -30.65 35.69 -6.73
CA MET A 527 -30.43 36.62 -7.86
C MET A 527 -29.46 37.75 -7.51
N HIS A 528 -29.45 38.25 -6.27
CA HIS A 528 -28.48 39.28 -5.84
C HIS A 528 -27.07 38.73 -5.60
N VAL A 529 -26.95 37.48 -5.17
CA VAL A 529 -25.65 36.78 -5.04
C VAL A 529 -25.12 36.32 -6.40
N SER A 530 -25.99 35.83 -7.29
CA SER A 530 -25.66 35.49 -8.68
C SER A 530 -25.27 36.74 -9.49
N LYS A 531 -25.98 37.87 -9.36
CA LYS A 531 -25.60 39.15 -10.00
C LYS A 531 -24.31 39.79 -9.44
N ARG A 532 -23.89 39.45 -8.21
CA ARG A 532 -22.57 39.85 -7.68
C ARG A 532 -21.44 38.93 -8.14
N LEU A 533 -21.73 37.68 -8.50
CA LEU A 533 -20.77 36.73 -9.06
C LEU A 533 -20.65 36.83 -10.60
N GLU A 534 -21.71 37.24 -11.30
CA GLU A 534 -21.68 37.57 -12.74
C GLU A 534 -20.97 38.91 -13.04
N GLY A 535 -20.73 39.74 -12.02
CA GLY A 535 -19.92 40.96 -12.11
C GLY A 535 -18.40 40.73 -12.10
N SER A 536 -17.94 39.48 -11.91
CA SER A 536 -16.51 39.12 -11.85
C SER A 536 -16.08 38.11 -12.92
N SER A 537 -16.87 37.95 -13.99
CA SER A 537 -16.53 37.12 -15.16
C SER A 537 -16.81 37.82 -16.49
N ARG A 538 -16.38 39.09 -16.63
CA ARG A 538 -16.38 39.82 -17.92
C ARG A 538 -15.01 40.39 -18.27
N VAL A 539 -14.04 39.52 -18.51
CA VAL A 539 -12.88 39.65 -19.42
C VAL A 539 -12.38 38.20 -19.57
N LEU A 540 -12.69 37.39 -20.59
CA LEU A 540 -12.16 37.46 -21.95
C LEU A 540 -12.79 36.30 -22.75
N CYS A 541 -13.80 36.56 -23.59
CA CYS A 541 -14.16 35.70 -24.71
C CYS A 541 -14.70 36.59 -25.84
N CYS A 542 -13.77 37.12 -26.63
CA CYS A 542 -14.03 37.74 -27.93
C CYS A 542 -12.81 37.48 -28.81
N LEU A 543 -12.91 36.50 -29.72
CA LEU A 543 -12.49 36.58 -31.13
C LEU A 543 -12.32 35.17 -31.71
N HIS A 544 -13.38 34.68 -32.35
CA HIS A 544 -13.25 33.86 -33.57
C HIS A 544 -14.21 34.45 -34.60
N PRO A 545 -13.75 34.85 -35.80
CA PRO A 545 -14.62 35.29 -36.89
C PRO A 545 -15.04 34.09 -37.78
N PRO A 546 -16.09 34.25 -38.60
CA PRO A 546 -16.81 33.11 -39.18
C PRO A 546 -16.56 32.86 -40.69
N MET A 547 -16.90 31.62 -41.08
CA MET A 547 -17.44 31.10 -42.35
C MET A 547 -16.59 30.96 -43.64
N ASP A 548 -16.60 29.69 -44.09
CA ASP A 548 -17.01 29.15 -45.40
C ASP A 548 -16.00 28.56 -46.41
N ARG A 549 -16.25 27.26 -46.68
CA ARG A 549 -16.17 26.46 -47.93
C ARG A 549 -14.84 26.20 -48.68
N SER A 550 -14.57 24.89 -48.76
CA SER A 550 -14.35 24.06 -49.98
C SER A 550 -12.93 23.62 -50.37
N LEU A 551 -12.88 22.31 -50.69
CA LEU A 551 -12.04 21.59 -51.66
C LEU A 551 -10.59 21.15 -51.33
N SER A 552 -10.47 19.80 -51.37
CA SER A 552 -9.44 18.99 -52.07
C SER A 552 -8.00 18.88 -51.54
N SER A 553 -7.65 17.62 -51.20
CA SER A 553 -6.45 16.83 -51.59
C SER A 553 -5.03 17.39 -51.42
N GLY A 554 -4.15 16.57 -50.82
CA GLY A 554 -2.77 16.40 -51.30
C GLY A 554 -1.64 16.54 -50.27
N SER A 555 -1.09 15.39 -49.88
CA SER A 555 0.35 15.05 -49.77
C SER A 555 1.43 16.01 -49.21
N ASN A 556 2.24 15.40 -48.33
CA ASN A 556 3.72 15.41 -48.26
C ASN A 556 4.52 16.56 -47.60
N ASN A 557 5.47 16.07 -46.77
CA ASN A 557 6.86 16.51 -46.53
C ASN A 557 7.14 17.81 -45.76
N GLY A 558 7.78 17.65 -44.59
CA GLY A 558 9.24 17.79 -44.50
C GLY A 558 9.81 19.17 -44.16
N TYR A 559 10.76 19.12 -43.22
CA TYR A 559 11.88 20.02 -42.96
C TYR A 559 11.83 21.02 -41.78
N SER A 560 13.02 21.04 -41.19
CA SER A 560 13.58 21.61 -39.98
C SER A 560 13.94 23.10 -40.06
N SER A 561 14.12 23.65 -38.85
CA SER A 561 15.21 24.51 -38.36
C SER A 561 15.15 26.05 -38.53
N THR A 562 15.71 26.70 -37.49
CA THR A 562 16.15 28.11 -37.30
C THR A 562 15.04 29.09 -36.89
N ASP A 563 15.17 29.99 -35.91
CA ASP A 563 16.28 30.42 -35.04
C ASP A 563 15.73 31.11 -33.77
N SER A 564 16.59 31.17 -32.75
CA SER A 564 16.44 31.83 -31.45
C SER A 564 16.39 33.36 -31.51
N VAL A 565 15.50 34.00 -30.73
CA VAL A 565 15.73 35.35 -30.16
C VAL A 565 15.13 35.43 -28.76
N ILE A 566 15.97 35.86 -27.82
CA ILE A 566 15.71 36.26 -26.43
C ILE A 566 15.10 37.67 -26.45
N VAL A 567 13.96 37.90 -25.79
CA VAL A 567 13.53 39.23 -25.30
C VAL A 567 12.75 39.10 -23.98
N ASP A 568 13.40 39.59 -22.93
CA ASP A 568 12.95 40.37 -21.76
C ASP A 568 11.61 40.10 -21.07
N VAL A 569 11.75 39.68 -19.81
CA VAL A 569 10.75 39.74 -18.74
C VAL A 569 11.06 40.97 -17.88
N GLU A 570 10.59 42.14 -18.30
CA GLU A 570 10.46 43.35 -17.47
C GLU A 570 9.27 44.18 -17.96
N ASP A 571 8.15 44.09 -17.25
CA ASP A 571 7.24 45.22 -16.94
C ASP A 571 5.99 44.70 -16.20
N LEU A 572 6.10 44.57 -14.88
CA LEU A 572 5.07 44.93 -13.87
C LEU A 572 5.49 44.44 -12.47
N LEU A 573 6.62 44.96 -12.02
CA LEU A 573 6.88 45.21 -10.60
C LEU A 573 6.07 46.45 -10.21
N VAL A 574 5.09 46.33 -9.32
CA VAL A 574 4.75 47.29 -8.24
C VAL A 574 3.70 46.65 -7.33
N LEU A 575 4.00 46.62 -6.02
CA LEU A 575 3.15 46.26 -4.86
C LEU A 575 3.07 44.78 -4.43
N PHE A 576 4.19 44.21 -3.98
CA PHE A 576 4.16 43.26 -2.85
C PHE A 576 5.31 43.58 -1.88
N HIS A 577 5.02 44.41 -0.88
CA HIS A 577 5.79 44.49 0.35
C HIS A 577 4.81 44.75 1.50
N GLY A 578 4.70 43.81 2.43
CA GLY A 578 3.88 44.01 3.64
C GLY A 578 3.63 42.72 4.40
N LYS A 579 4.53 42.41 5.34
CA LYS A 579 4.29 41.47 6.44
C LYS A 579 3.06 41.94 7.23
N CYS A 580 2.07 41.08 7.45
CA CYS A 580 1.05 41.31 8.47
C CYS A 580 1.22 40.30 9.61
N TYR A 581 1.87 40.79 10.66
CA TYR A 581 1.70 40.35 12.04
C TYR A 581 0.20 40.43 12.42
N PHE A 582 -0.34 39.40 13.06
CA PHE A 582 -1.57 39.54 13.84
C PHE A 582 -1.18 39.76 15.31
N GLU A 583 -1.25 41.03 15.74
CA GLU A 583 -1.27 41.43 17.14
C GLU A 583 -2.65 41.18 17.75
N VAL A 584 -2.66 40.62 18.96
CA VAL A 584 -3.80 40.56 19.87
C VAL A 584 -3.95 41.93 20.54
N ARG A 585 -5.10 42.60 20.38
CA ARG A 585 -5.53 43.69 21.27
C ARG A 585 -7.02 43.65 21.56
N GLU A 586 -7.32 43.51 22.84
CA GLU A 586 -8.61 43.76 23.49
C GLU A 586 -8.97 45.24 23.46
N TRP A 587 -10.22 45.59 23.13
CA TRP A 587 -10.90 46.80 23.61
C TRP A 587 -12.39 46.48 23.83
N GLY A 588 -12.85 46.69 25.07
CA GLY A 588 -14.27 46.63 25.46
C GLY A 588 -14.95 48.00 25.46
N GLY A 589 -16.28 48.02 25.65
CA GLY A 589 -17.03 49.20 26.09
C GLY A 589 -18.25 49.62 25.26
N GLU A 590 -19.44 49.16 25.70
CA GLU A 590 -20.73 49.88 25.90
C GLU A 590 -21.50 50.66 24.79
N PHE A 591 -22.75 50.20 24.60
CA PHE A 591 -24.05 50.88 24.37
C PHE A 591 -24.28 51.90 23.22
N GLY A 592 -25.35 51.68 22.44
CA GLY A 592 -26.05 52.76 21.72
C GLY A 592 -27.01 52.36 20.59
N CYS A 593 -28.29 52.17 20.93
CA CYS A 593 -29.50 51.99 20.13
C CYS A 593 -29.58 52.59 18.70
N PHE A 594 -30.04 51.80 17.74
CA PHE A 594 -31.03 52.22 16.73
C PHE A 594 -32.06 51.10 16.49
N ILE A 595 -33.24 51.27 17.08
CA ILE A 595 -34.48 50.53 16.81
C ILE A 595 -35.47 51.54 16.21
N PRO A 596 -36.21 51.16 15.16
CA PRO A 596 -37.67 51.28 15.16
C PRO A 596 -38.28 49.88 14.84
N ALA A 597 -38.87 49.09 15.77
CA ALA A 597 -40.22 49.18 16.38
C ALA A 597 -41.29 49.52 15.32
N PHE A 598 -42.12 48.61 14.79
CA PHE A 598 -43.10 47.66 15.37
C PHE A 598 -43.48 46.65 14.23
N CYS A 599 -43.91 45.39 14.41
CA CYS A 599 -44.87 44.83 15.35
C CYS A 599 -44.52 43.38 15.75
N PHE A 600 -44.71 43.11 17.04
CA PHE A 600 -44.77 41.78 17.66
C PHE A 600 -46.00 40.99 17.18
N LEU A 601 -45.78 39.74 16.77
CA LEU A 601 -46.72 38.63 16.98
C LEU A 601 -45.88 37.41 17.39
N GLU A 602 -46.31 36.75 18.46
CA GLU A 602 -45.56 35.84 19.32
C GLU A 602 -44.85 34.68 18.57
N MET A 603 -43.52 34.62 18.66
CA MET A 603 -42.78 33.36 18.50
C MET A 603 -41.94 33.10 19.74
N SER A 604 -42.14 31.93 20.34
CA SER A 604 -41.59 31.56 21.64
C SER A 604 -40.06 31.63 21.72
N THR A 605 -39.56 32.02 22.89
CA THR A 605 -38.15 32.10 23.29
C THR A 605 -37.34 30.80 23.18
N ARG A 606 -37.96 29.66 22.81
CA ARG A 606 -37.27 28.37 22.61
C ARG A 606 -36.49 28.28 21.29
N SER A 607 -36.90 28.97 20.23
CA SER A 607 -36.28 28.83 18.90
C SER A 607 -34.92 29.54 18.80
N VAL A 608 -34.77 30.68 19.49
CA VAL A 608 -33.53 31.47 19.48
C VAL A 608 -32.42 30.80 20.30
N LEU A 609 -32.79 30.11 21.40
CA LEU A 609 -31.84 29.39 22.24
C LEU A 609 -31.33 28.09 21.58
N LEU A 610 -32.12 27.48 20.69
CA LEU A 610 -31.72 26.30 19.92
C LEU A 610 -30.66 26.65 18.84
N MET A 611 -30.84 27.78 18.15
CA MET A 611 -29.90 28.22 17.11
C MET A 611 -28.53 28.64 17.65
N VAL A 612 -28.48 29.25 18.83
CA VAL A 612 -27.21 29.65 19.47
C VAL A 612 -26.45 28.43 20.01
N ASN A 613 -27.16 27.43 20.55
CA ASN A 613 -26.54 26.18 21.01
C ASN A 613 -26.04 25.31 19.85
N LEU A 614 -26.73 25.27 18.70
CA LEU A 614 -26.27 24.53 17.52
C LEU A 614 -24.92 25.05 17.00
N LYS A 615 -24.71 26.38 17.05
CA LYS A 615 -23.47 27.03 16.61
C LYS A 615 -22.27 26.70 17.51
N PHE A 616 -22.52 26.40 18.79
CA PHE A 616 -21.49 25.97 19.74
C PHE A 616 -21.18 24.46 19.61
N VAL A 617 -22.19 23.63 19.35
CA VAL A 617 -22.01 22.18 19.11
C VAL A 617 -21.25 21.93 17.80
N LEU A 618 -21.55 22.68 16.73
CA LEU A 618 -20.85 22.57 15.45
C LEU A 618 -19.37 23.00 15.53
N LYS A 619 -19.04 23.97 16.40
CA LYS A 619 -17.64 24.38 16.62
C LYS A 619 -16.86 23.33 17.43
N GLY A 620 -17.52 22.62 18.34
CA GLY A 620 -16.92 21.52 19.12
C GLY A 620 -16.60 20.29 18.28
N VAL A 621 -17.49 19.90 17.35
CA VAL A 621 -17.28 18.71 16.49
C VAL A 621 -16.19 18.95 15.43
N TRP A 622 -16.03 20.18 14.95
CA TRP A 622 -15.03 20.49 13.93
C TRP A 622 -13.59 20.60 14.47
N SER A 623 -13.43 20.82 15.78
CA SER A 623 -12.10 20.96 16.41
C SER A 623 -11.38 19.64 16.74
N ASN A 624 -12.07 18.49 16.65
CA ASN A 624 -11.54 17.18 17.09
C ASN A 624 -11.17 16.20 15.96
N LEU A 625 -11.14 16.64 14.69
CA LEU A 625 -10.72 15.81 13.57
C LEU A 625 -9.63 16.52 12.78
N GLY A 626 -8.39 16.29 13.19
CA GLY A 626 -7.20 16.88 12.59
C GLY A 626 -6.99 16.48 11.12
N GLY A 627 -6.39 17.40 10.37
CA GLY A 627 -5.85 17.17 9.03
C GLY A 627 -6.30 18.21 8.01
N ASN A 628 -5.56 19.32 7.93
CA ASN A 628 -5.58 20.25 6.80
C ASN A 628 -5.05 19.52 5.56
N ASP A 629 -5.92 19.04 4.68
CA ASP A 629 -5.63 18.79 3.25
C ASP A 629 -6.96 18.52 2.53
N ALA A 630 -7.67 19.61 2.22
CA ALA A 630 -8.80 19.60 1.31
C ALA A 630 -8.64 20.77 0.35
N ARG A 631 -7.79 20.58 -0.66
CA ARG A 631 -7.80 21.37 -1.89
C ARG A 631 -8.13 20.43 -3.04
N ASP A 632 -9.18 20.81 -3.77
CA ASP A 632 -9.55 20.43 -5.13
C ASP A 632 -9.74 18.93 -5.43
N SER A 633 -11.00 18.48 -5.33
CA SER A 633 -11.49 17.28 -6.01
C SER A 633 -12.94 17.48 -6.47
N SER A 634 -13.15 18.32 -7.49
CA SER A 634 -14.47 18.56 -8.09
C SER A 634 -14.80 17.63 -9.27
N ASP A 635 -13.89 16.75 -9.72
CA ASP A 635 -14.07 16.00 -10.98
C ASP A 635 -13.94 14.46 -10.90
N THR A 636 -14.02 13.86 -9.71
CA THR A 636 -14.06 12.38 -9.55
C THR A 636 -15.38 11.91 -8.94
N GLU A 637 -16.51 12.27 -9.56
CA GLU A 637 -17.83 11.66 -9.29
C GLU A 637 -17.94 10.25 -9.92
N GLY A 638 -16.99 9.36 -9.62
CA GLY A 638 -17.14 7.94 -9.91
C GLY A 638 -18.17 7.34 -8.95
N VAL A 639 -19.12 6.53 -9.42
CA VAL A 639 -20.12 5.86 -8.58
C VAL A 639 -19.43 4.82 -7.67
N VAL A 640 -19.15 5.23 -6.42
CA VAL A 640 -18.29 4.53 -5.45
C VAL A 640 -18.93 3.25 -4.84
N GLY A 641 -20.12 2.83 -5.31
CA GLY A 641 -20.73 1.54 -4.95
C GLY A 641 -20.18 0.32 -5.70
N LEU A 642 -19.47 0.53 -6.81
CA LEU A 642 -19.00 -0.55 -7.69
C LEU A 642 -17.90 -1.41 -7.06
N ASP A 643 -17.09 -0.83 -6.16
CA ASP A 643 -16.00 -1.53 -5.48
C ASP A 643 -16.51 -2.61 -4.50
N LEU A 644 -17.78 -2.57 -4.11
CA LEU A 644 -18.42 -3.66 -3.35
C LEU A 644 -18.45 -4.98 -4.14
N LEU A 645 -18.36 -4.94 -5.47
CA LEU A 645 -18.19 -6.15 -6.28
C LEU A 645 -16.99 -6.98 -5.85
N ILE A 646 -15.90 -6.31 -5.46
CA ILE A 646 -14.66 -6.96 -5.04
C ILE A 646 -14.90 -7.71 -3.73
N LEU A 647 -15.58 -7.07 -2.78
CA LEU A 647 -15.94 -7.71 -1.51
C LEU A 647 -16.91 -8.88 -1.74
N LYS A 648 -17.89 -8.72 -2.64
CA LYS A 648 -18.83 -9.79 -3.03
C LYS A 648 -18.10 -11.04 -3.54
N GLU A 649 -17.16 -10.86 -4.47
CA GLU A 649 -16.35 -11.95 -5.03
C GLU A 649 -15.40 -12.59 -4.00
N ILE A 650 -14.77 -11.78 -3.14
CA ILE A 650 -13.88 -12.30 -2.08
C ILE A 650 -14.66 -13.20 -1.12
N VAL A 651 -15.81 -12.72 -0.61
CA VAL A 651 -16.65 -13.50 0.31
C VAL A 651 -17.18 -14.75 -0.40
N GLN A 652 -17.62 -14.64 -1.66
CA GLN A 652 -18.07 -15.77 -2.45
C GLN A 652 -17.00 -16.86 -2.57
N LYS A 653 -15.78 -16.51 -3.02
CA LYS A 653 -14.74 -17.51 -3.28
C LYS A 653 -14.11 -18.04 -2.00
N MET A 654 -13.89 -17.20 -0.99
CA MET A 654 -13.19 -17.57 0.26
C MET A 654 -14.11 -18.26 1.27
N ALA A 655 -15.36 -17.82 1.41
CA ALA A 655 -16.33 -18.42 2.34
C ALA A 655 -17.23 -19.47 1.66
N GLY A 656 -17.48 -19.34 0.36
CA GLY A 656 -18.42 -20.21 -0.36
C GLY A 656 -19.88 -19.81 -0.19
N ILE A 657 -20.13 -18.54 0.18
CA ILE A 657 -21.48 -18.00 0.39
C ILE A 657 -21.85 -17.20 -0.86
N GLU A 658 -22.85 -17.64 -1.59
CA GLU A 658 -23.31 -16.97 -2.82
C GLU A 658 -24.55 -16.11 -2.53
N ALA A 659 -24.67 -14.99 -3.23
CA ALA A 659 -25.91 -14.20 -3.21
C ALA A 659 -26.97 -14.96 -4.03
N ALA A 660 -28.16 -15.14 -3.47
CA ALA A 660 -29.23 -15.89 -4.10
C ALA A 660 -30.04 -14.98 -5.04
N GLU A 661 -29.59 -14.82 -6.29
CA GLU A 661 -30.24 -13.94 -7.27
C GLU A 661 -31.46 -14.62 -7.94
N GLU A 662 -31.41 -15.94 -8.16
CA GLU A 662 -32.48 -16.70 -8.81
C GLU A 662 -32.75 -18.02 -8.06
N MET A 663 -33.82 -18.06 -7.26
CA MET A 663 -34.24 -19.28 -6.55
C MET A 663 -35.58 -19.82 -7.07
N THR A 664 -35.65 -21.12 -7.29
CA THR A 664 -36.91 -21.82 -7.58
C THR A 664 -37.84 -21.82 -6.36
N SER A 665 -39.14 -22.02 -6.57
CA SER A 665 -40.11 -22.13 -5.46
C SER A 665 -39.70 -23.20 -4.44
N GLU A 666 -39.13 -24.31 -4.92
CA GLU A 666 -38.65 -25.40 -4.09
C GLU A 666 -37.43 -25.01 -3.24
N GLN A 667 -36.49 -24.25 -3.82
CA GLN A 667 -35.34 -23.72 -3.09
C GLN A 667 -35.77 -22.68 -2.06
N LEU A 668 -36.75 -21.83 -2.39
CA LEU A 668 -37.32 -20.85 -1.47
C LEU A 668 -37.98 -21.51 -0.25
N GLU A 669 -38.70 -22.61 -0.43
CA GLU A 669 -39.26 -23.38 0.68
C GLU A 669 -38.17 -24.00 1.56
N ALA A 670 -37.09 -24.49 0.96
CA ALA A 670 -35.95 -25.02 1.72
C ALA A 670 -35.23 -23.97 2.57
N MET A 671 -35.26 -22.69 2.17
CA MET A 671 -34.67 -21.58 2.95
C MET A 671 -35.38 -21.34 4.29
N ALA A 672 -36.62 -21.82 4.46
CA ALA A 672 -37.32 -21.83 5.75
C ALA A 672 -36.88 -22.97 6.68
N GLY A 673 -36.09 -23.94 6.20
CA GLY A 673 -35.57 -25.03 7.01
C GLY A 673 -34.36 -24.63 7.86
N GLY A 674 -33.80 -25.60 8.57
CA GLY A 674 -32.51 -25.45 9.25
C GLY A 674 -31.32 -25.43 8.28
N ASP A 675 -30.13 -25.19 8.83
CA ASP A 675 -28.93 -24.95 8.01
C ASP A 675 -28.50 -26.19 7.22
N LEU A 676 -28.81 -27.40 7.70
CA LEU A 676 -28.54 -28.63 6.95
C LEU A 676 -29.44 -28.74 5.71
N LEU A 677 -30.74 -28.44 5.84
CA LEU A 677 -31.63 -28.43 4.68
C LEU A 677 -31.23 -27.34 3.67
N LYS A 678 -30.91 -26.13 4.15
CA LYS A 678 -30.43 -25.04 3.28
C LYS A 678 -29.20 -25.45 2.48
N GLY A 679 -28.26 -26.14 3.12
CA GLY A 679 -27.03 -26.61 2.49
C GLY A 679 -27.25 -27.69 1.42
N GLU A 680 -28.20 -28.61 1.61
CA GLU A 680 -28.44 -29.73 0.67
C GLU A 680 -29.45 -29.37 -0.44
N ALA A 681 -30.52 -28.66 -0.11
CA ALA A 681 -31.60 -28.32 -1.05
C ALA A 681 -31.39 -26.99 -1.78
N GLY A 682 -30.56 -26.08 -1.23
CA GLY A 682 -30.31 -24.76 -1.82
C GLY A 682 -29.49 -24.77 -3.12
N TYR A 683 -28.97 -25.92 -3.56
CA TYR A 683 -28.07 -26.04 -4.72
C TYR A 683 -26.88 -25.08 -4.72
N PHE A 684 -26.52 -24.53 -3.55
CA PHE A 684 -25.25 -23.87 -3.38
C PHE A 684 -24.21 -24.92 -3.69
N SER A 685 -23.43 -24.69 -4.76
CA SER A 685 -22.22 -25.45 -5.05
C SER A 685 -21.59 -25.79 -3.72
N GLN A 686 -21.52 -27.07 -3.34
CA GLN A 686 -20.83 -27.46 -2.12
C GLN A 686 -19.37 -27.08 -2.36
N VAL A 687 -19.00 -25.83 -2.04
CA VAL A 687 -17.64 -25.32 -2.23
C VAL A 687 -16.84 -25.99 -1.13
N ARG A 688 -16.43 -27.22 -1.41
CA ARG A 688 -15.60 -28.03 -0.53
C ARG A 688 -14.29 -27.27 -0.34
N ASN A 689 -13.78 -27.26 0.89
CA ASN A 689 -12.50 -26.68 1.30
C ASN A 689 -12.43 -25.13 1.42
N THR A 690 -13.49 -24.45 1.84
CA THR A 690 -13.45 -23.00 2.16
C THR A 690 -13.07 -22.68 3.61
N LYS A 691 -13.17 -23.64 4.54
CA LYS A 691 -13.01 -23.39 5.98
C LYS A 691 -11.73 -22.64 6.36
N LYS A 692 -10.58 -23.01 5.77
CA LYS A 692 -9.28 -22.33 6.04
C LYS A 692 -9.24 -20.91 5.49
N ALA A 693 -9.71 -20.70 4.26
CA ALA A 693 -9.74 -19.37 3.63
C ALA A 693 -10.73 -18.45 4.36
N SER A 694 -11.91 -18.98 4.71
CA SER A 694 -12.95 -18.31 5.48
C SER A 694 -12.47 -17.86 6.86
N GLN A 695 -11.77 -18.74 7.58
CA GLN A 695 -11.18 -18.41 8.88
C GLN A 695 -10.11 -17.32 8.76
N ARG A 696 -9.25 -17.37 7.74
CA ARG A 696 -8.26 -16.31 7.50
C ARG A 696 -8.92 -14.97 7.21
N LEU A 697 -9.99 -14.95 6.41
CA LEU A 697 -10.73 -13.71 6.14
C LEU A 697 -11.30 -13.11 7.43
N LYS A 698 -11.84 -13.95 8.33
CA LYS A 698 -12.32 -13.52 9.67
C LYS A 698 -11.20 -12.92 10.51
N GLU A 699 -10.03 -13.54 10.55
CA GLU A 699 -8.87 -13.09 11.33
C GLU A 699 -8.40 -11.71 10.86
N ILE A 700 -8.19 -11.53 9.56
CA ILE A 700 -7.75 -10.24 8.99
C ILE A 700 -8.76 -9.11 9.26
N LEU A 701 -10.07 -9.40 9.11
CA LEU A 701 -11.11 -8.42 9.42
C LEU A 701 -11.14 -8.04 10.90
N SER A 702 -10.77 -8.99 11.77
CA SER A 702 -10.75 -8.82 13.21
C SER A 702 -9.53 -8.08 13.72
N GLU A 703 -8.35 -8.29 13.13
CA GLU A 703 -7.10 -7.63 13.53
C GLU A 703 -7.10 -6.13 13.22
N HIS A 704 -7.83 -5.71 12.19
CA HIS A 704 -7.90 -4.31 11.75
C HIS A 704 -9.22 -3.60 12.10
N ASP A 705 -10.07 -4.21 12.93
CA ASP A 705 -11.40 -3.69 13.31
C ASP A 705 -12.30 -3.29 12.12
N LEU A 706 -12.12 -3.97 10.98
CA LEU A 706 -12.87 -3.70 9.74
C LEU A 706 -14.23 -4.39 9.71
N THR A 707 -14.46 -5.40 10.55
CA THR A 707 -15.71 -6.18 10.58
C THR A 707 -16.95 -5.30 10.71
N VAL A 708 -17.02 -4.51 11.79
CA VAL A 708 -18.18 -3.66 12.09
C VAL A 708 -18.21 -2.48 11.13
N ALA A 709 -17.06 -1.86 10.88
CA ALA A 709 -16.95 -0.72 9.98
C ALA A 709 -17.52 -1.02 8.59
N LEU A 710 -17.14 -2.15 7.97
CA LEU A 710 -17.66 -2.53 6.65
C LEU A 710 -19.16 -2.83 6.67
N CYS A 711 -19.68 -3.53 7.69
CA CYS A 711 -21.12 -3.77 7.86
C CYS A 711 -21.92 -2.46 7.92
N LEU A 712 -21.50 -1.53 8.79
CA LEU A 712 -22.18 -0.25 8.98
C LEU A 712 -22.10 0.62 7.72
N LEU A 713 -20.94 0.65 7.06
CA LEU A 713 -20.74 1.41 5.83
C LEU A 713 -21.58 0.86 4.67
N MET A 714 -21.66 -0.46 4.50
CA MET A 714 -22.53 -1.08 3.49
C MET A 714 -24.01 -0.79 3.76
N ALA A 715 -24.44 -0.88 5.01
CA ALA A 715 -25.81 -0.58 5.42
C ALA A 715 -26.19 0.88 5.09
N GLN A 716 -25.32 1.83 5.43
CA GLN A 716 -25.51 3.24 5.13
C GLN A 716 -25.46 3.52 3.63
N GLN A 717 -24.53 2.87 2.92
CA GLN A 717 -24.35 3.08 1.49
C GLN A 717 -25.57 2.62 0.69
N ARG A 718 -26.19 1.50 1.08
CA ARG A 718 -27.44 1.01 0.48
C ARG A 718 -28.51 2.11 0.44
N TYR A 719 -28.66 2.89 1.52
CA TYR A 719 -29.60 4.00 1.57
C TYR A 719 -29.12 5.22 0.79
N CYS A 720 -27.83 5.55 0.89
CA CYS A 720 -27.27 6.71 0.19
C CYS A 720 -27.43 6.61 -1.33
N VAL A 721 -27.37 5.42 -1.92
CA VAL A 721 -27.59 5.18 -3.36
C VAL A 721 -28.94 5.73 -3.82
N VAL A 722 -30.00 5.51 -3.05
CA VAL A 722 -31.37 5.93 -3.42
C VAL A 722 -31.52 7.44 -3.46
N TYR A 723 -30.84 8.18 -2.56
CA TYR A 723 -31.03 9.63 -2.43
C TYR A 723 -30.01 10.46 -3.22
N LYS A 724 -28.77 9.98 -3.41
CA LYS A 724 -27.71 10.75 -4.08
C LYS A 724 -27.64 10.54 -5.58
N GLU A 725 -27.91 9.32 -6.05
CA GLU A 725 -27.72 8.98 -7.47
C GLU A 725 -28.98 9.23 -8.31
N THR A 726 -30.12 9.44 -7.67
CA THR A 726 -31.40 9.73 -8.34
C THR A 726 -31.43 11.08 -9.08
N ASP A 727 -30.60 12.05 -8.67
CA ASP A 727 -30.57 13.38 -9.30
C ASP A 727 -29.87 13.40 -10.68
N LYS A 728 -28.94 12.48 -10.94
CA LYS A 728 -28.09 12.49 -12.15
C LYS A 728 -28.10 11.18 -12.95
N SER A 729 -28.48 10.05 -12.35
CA SER A 729 -28.31 8.72 -12.96
C SER A 729 -29.63 8.01 -13.29
N HIS A 730 -29.59 7.07 -14.23
CA HIS A 730 -30.78 6.32 -14.63
C HIS A 730 -31.30 5.43 -13.49
N LEU A 731 -32.60 5.43 -13.23
CA LEU A 731 -33.25 4.64 -12.16
C LEU A 731 -32.89 3.14 -12.19
N LYS A 732 -32.69 2.57 -13.38
CA LYS A 732 -32.27 1.17 -13.55
C LYS A 732 -30.88 0.90 -12.96
N LEU A 733 -29.97 1.86 -13.05
CA LEU A 733 -28.64 1.79 -12.46
C LEU A 733 -28.73 1.90 -10.93
N VAL A 734 -29.50 2.88 -10.43
CA VAL A 734 -29.75 3.05 -8.99
C VAL A 734 -30.30 1.77 -8.37
N GLY A 735 -31.31 1.15 -9.01
CA GLY A 735 -31.87 -0.13 -8.57
C GLY A 735 -30.82 -1.24 -8.55
N LYS A 736 -29.98 -1.34 -9.58
CA LYS A 736 -28.92 -2.35 -9.65
C LYS A 736 -27.86 -2.15 -8.55
N LEU A 737 -27.48 -0.91 -8.26
CA LEU A 737 -26.50 -0.61 -7.21
C LEU A 737 -27.07 -0.85 -5.82
N TYR A 738 -28.35 -0.54 -5.63
CA TYR A 738 -29.08 -0.88 -4.42
C TYR A 738 -29.10 -2.41 -4.19
N ASP A 739 -29.49 -3.17 -5.21
CA ASP A 739 -29.52 -4.64 -5.18
C ASP A 739 -28.12 -5.20 -4.90
N GLN A 740 -27.07 -4.66 -5.56
CA GLN A 740 -25.69 -5.08 -5.32
C GLN A 740 -25.22 -4.79 -3.88
N CYS A 741 -25.55 -3.64 -3.31
CA CYS A 741 -25.25 -3.31 -1.91
C CYS A 741 -25.98 -4.27 -0.96
N GLN A 742 -27.25 -4.53 -1.24
CA GLN A 742 -28.10 -5.42 -0.45
C GLN A 742 -27.56 -6.86 -0.46
N ASP A 743 -27.22 -7.38 -1.63
CA ASP A 743 -26.65 -8.71 -1.80
C ASP A 743 -25.34 -8.85 -1.05
N THR A 744 -24.44 -7.88 -1.22
CA THR A 744 -23.12 -7.89 -0.57
C THR A 744 -23.26 -7.82 0.94
N LEU A 745 -24.20 -7.01 1.45
CA LEU A 745 -24.48 -6.88 2.88
C LEU A 745 -25.03 -8.19 3.47
N VAL A 746 -25.99 -8.85 2.80
CA VAL A 746 -26.57 -10.11 3.26
C VAL A 746 -25.53 -11.23 3.22
N GLN A 747 -24.75 -11.29 2.14
CA GLN A 747 -23.67 -12.26 1.97
C GLN A 747 -22.61 -12.09 3.07
N PHE A 748 -22.18 -10.85 3.35
CA PHE A 748 -21.20 -10.56 4.40
C PHE A 748 -21.77 -10.80 5.80
N GLY A 749 -23.02 -10.41 6.08
CA GLY A 749 -23.68 -10.69 7.36
C GLY A 749 -23.82 -12.19 7.63
N THR A 750 -24.16 -12.97 6.61
CA THR A 750 -24.24 -14.44 6.67
C THR A 750 -22.85 -15.06 6.90
N PHE A 751 -21.81 -14.50 6.27
CA PHE A 751 -20.42 -14.88 6.53
C PHE A 751 -20.03 -14.67 7.98
N LEU A 752 -20.32 -13.50 8.56
CA LEU A 752 -19.99 -13.22 9.96
C LEU A 752 -20.77 -14.13 10.91
N GLY A 753 -22.07 -14.32 10.69
CA GLY A 753 -22.91 -15.18 11.53
C GLY A 753 -22.53 -16.66 11.51
N SER A 754 -21.92 -17.14 10.41
CA SER A 754 -21.50 -18.54 10.27
C SER A 754 -20.07 -18.83 10.73
N THR A 755 -19.20 -17.81 10.77
CA THR A 755 -17.75 -17.99 11.05
C THR A 755 -17.32 -17.43 12.40
N MET A 756 -18.00 -16.42 12.92
CA MET A 756 -17.70 -15.84 14.22
C MET A 756 -18.33 -16.66 15.33
N SER A 757 -17.67 -16.69 16.50
CA SER A 757 -18.33 -17.21 17.70
C SER A 757 -19.39 -16.21 18.16
N MET A 758 -20.43 -16.68 18.86
CA MET A 758 -21.48 -15.79 19.35
C MET A 758 -20.94 -14.77 20.36
N GLU A 759 -19.94 -15.13 21.15
CA GLU A 759 -19.28 -14.21 22.10
C GLU A 759 -18.51 -13.11 21.36
N ASP A 760 -17.72 -13.45 20.34
CA ASP A 760 -17.01 -12.46 19.50
C ASP A 760 -18.01 -11.52 18.81
N TYR A 761 -19.14 -12.06 18.35
CA TYR A 761 -20.17 -11.30 17.65
C TYR A 761 -20.82 -10.26 18.57
N ILE A 762 -21.19 -10.66 19.79
CA ILE A 762 -21.82 -9.77 20.79
C ILE A 762 -20.85 -8.68 21.25
N ASN A 763 -19.57 -9.02 21.49
CA ASN A 763 -18.59 -8.06 21.99
C ASN A 763 -18.20 -7.01 20.94
N LYS A 764 -18.25 -7.37 19.64
CA LYS A 764 -17.86 -6.47 18.55
C LYS A 764 -19.02 -5.61 18.04
N PHE A 765 -20.21 -6.16 17.88
CA PHE A 765 -21.33 -5.42 17.30
C PHE A 765 -21.96 -4.44 18.30
N PRO A 766 -22.28 -3.20 17.87
CA PRO A 766 -22.99 -2.25 18.71
C PRO A 766 -24.40 -2.74 19.05
N SER A 767 -24.96 -2.21 20.13
CA SER A 767 -26.35 -2.48 20.50
C SER A 767 -27.32 -2.04 19.40
N ILE A 768 -28.50 -2.67 19.32
CA ILE A 768 -29.54 -2.26 18.37
C ILE A 768 -29.94 -0.79 18.55
N HIS A 769 -29.94 -0.30 19.80
CA HIS A 769 -30.22 1.10 20.09
C HIS A 769 -29.18 2.03 19.45
N SER A 770 -27.89 1.76 19.63
CA SER A 770 -26.81 2.56 19.01
C SER A 770 -26.83 2.45 17.49
N MET A 771 -27.13 1.28 16.92
CA MET A 771 -27.28 1.12 15.46
C MET A 771 -28.37 2.03 14.87
N LEU A 772 -29.51 2.13 15.54
CA LEU A 772 -30.66 2.91 15.07
C LEU A 772 -30.51 4.41 15.38
N SER A 773 -30.05 4.76 16.59
CA SER A 773 -29.98 6.15 17.06
C SER A 773 -28.69 6.87 16.66
N GLU A 774 -27.51 6.27 16.90
CA GLU A 774 -26.21 6.92 16.67
C GLU A 774 -25.70 6.71 15.23
N PHE A 775 -25.87 5.49 14.69
CA PHE A 775 -25.41 5.16 13.34
C PHE A 775 -26.46 5.37 12.25
N HIS A 776 -27.71 5.70 12.63
CA HIS A 776 -28.84 5.93 11.73
C HIS A 776 -29.03 4.83 10.69
N ILE A 777 -28.85 3.57 11.10
CA ILE A 777 -29.17 2.43 10.25
C ILE A 777 -30.68 2.21 10.31
N HIS A 778 -31.27 1.80 9.20
CA HIS A 778 -32.69 1.47 9.17
C HIS A 778 -33.01 0.15 9.89
N ALA A 779 -34.26 0.01 10.34
CA ALA A 779 -34.72 -1.09 11.16
C ALA A 779 -34.49 -2.47 10.53
N ASP A 780 -34.81 -2.65 9.25
CA ASP A 780 -34.64 -3.93 8.53
C ASP A 780 -33.22 -4.51 8.66
N VAL A 781 -32.18 -3.69 8.44
CA VAL A 781 -30.78 -4.11 8.52
C VAL A 781 -30.30 -4.21 9.97
N ALA A 782 -30.70 -3.28 10.84
CA ALA A 782 -30.33 -3.33 12.24
C ALA A 782 -30.84 -4.61 12.91
N PHE A 783 -32.09 -4.99 12.64
CA PHE A 783 -32.66 -6.25 13.13
C PHE A 783 -32.05 -7.46 12.43
N PHE A 784 -31.73 -7.40 11.14
CA PHE A 784 -30.99 -8.47 10.45
C PHE A 784 -29.66 -8.80 11.16
N LEU A 785 -28.88 -7.78 11.53
CA LEU A 785 -27.61 -7.96 12.24
C LEU A 785 -27.81 -8.36 13.71
N ALA A 786 -28.86 -7.88 14.38
CA ALA A 786 -29.09 -8.18 15.81
C ALA A 786 -29.79 -9.53 16.08
N ARG A 787 -30.46 -10.12 15.08
CA ARG A 787 -31.21 -11.39 15.20
C ARG A 787 -30.41 -12.55 15.82
N PRO A 788 -29.17 -12.86 15.39
CA PRO A 788 -28.39 -13.93 16.01
C PRO A 788 -28.18 -13.73 17.51
N THR A 789 -27.94 -12.48 17.91
CA THR A 789 -27.78 -12.08 19.31
C THR A 789 -29.05 -12.33 20.12
N PHE A 790 -30.21 -11.98 19.57
CA PHE A 790 -31.50 -12.20 20.22
C PHE A 790 -31.81 -13.69 20.39
N SER A 791 -31.65 -14.47 19.33
CA SER A 791 -31.89 -15.92 19.36
C SER A 791 -30.97 -16.62 20.37
N HIS A 792 -29.70 -16.19 20.46
CA HIS A 792 -28.78 -16.73 21.45
C HIS A 792 -29.17 -16.34 22.88
N ALA A 793 -29.45 -15.06 23.13
CA ALA A 793 -29.83 -14.56 24.45
C ALA A 793 -31.12 -15.21 24.99
N ILE A 794 -32.14 -15.36 24.14
CA ILE A 794 -33.40 -16.04 24.48
C ILE A 794 -33.12 -17.50 24.86
N ASN A 795 -32.36 -18.23 24.05
CA ASN A 795 -32.07 -19.64 24.32
C ASN A 795 -31.23 -19.84 25.58
N ALA A 796 -30.22 -18.98 25.81
CA ALA A 796 -29.39 -19.01 27.01
C ALA A 796 -30.24 -18.76 28.27
N LYS A 797 -31.14 -17.77 28.22
CA LYS A 797 -32.04 -17.44 29.33
C LYS A 797 -33.08 -18.52 29.57
N TYR A 798 -33.66 -19.07 28.51
CA TYR A 798 -34.58 -20.21 28.59
C TYR A 798 -33.91 -21.42 29.26
N GLU A 799 -32.67 -21.74 28.89
CA GLU A 799 -31.93 -22.86 29.47
C GLU A 799 -31.60 -22.60 30.96
N ALA A 800 -31.34 -21.35 31.34
CA ALA A 800 -31.16 -20.94 32.74
C ALA A 800 -32.45 -21.11 33.56
N LEU A 801 -33.60 -20.61 33.08
CA LEU A 801 -34.92 -20.79 33.71
C LEU A 801 -35.36 -22.26 33.76
N ARG A 802 -34.93 -23.06 32.78
CA ARG A 802 -35.15 -24.51 32.78
C ARG A 802 -34.33 -25.22 33.85
N LYS A 803 -33.08 -24.80 34.07
CA LYS A 803 -32.16 -25.40 35.07
C LYS A 803 -32.44 -24.94 36.50
N ALA A 804 -32.94 -23.73 36.69
CA ALA A 804 -33.29 -23.18 38.00
C ALA A 804 -34.46 -23.90 38.68
N ASP A 805 -35.25 -24.65 37.92
CA ASP A 805 -36.42 -25.35 38.45
C ASP A 805 -36.07 -26.78 38.91
N PRO A 806 -36.37 -27.14 40.16
CA PRO A 806 -36.04 -28.45 40.74
C PRO A 806 -36.62 -29.64 39.97
N ASN A 807 -37.67 -29.45 39.15
CA ASN A 807 -38.29 -30.51 38.33
C ASN A 807 -37.88 -30.53 36.84
N SER A 808 -36.73 -29.93 36.49
CA SER A 808 -36.25 -29.73 35.10
C SER A 808 -36.40 -30.92 34.14
N LYS A 809 -36.17 -32.16 34.59
CA LYS A 809 -36.22 -33.38 33.74
C LYS A 809 -37.63 -33.96 33.53
N LYS A 810 -38.62 -33.65 34.38
CA LYS A 810 -40.00 -34.16 34.29
C LYS A 810 -41.03 -33.05 34.02
N MET A 811 -40.58 -31.91 33.50
CA MET A 811 -41.41 -30.74 33.27
C MET A 811 -42.41 -30.94 32.12
N SER A 812 -43.68 -30.61 32.37
CA SER A 812 -44.75 -30.64 31.36
C SER A 812 -44.44 -29.75 30.15
N LEU A 813 -44.96 -30.10 28.97
CA LEU A 813 -44.84 -29.31 27.74
C LEU A 813 -45.36 -27.87 27.93
N THR A 814 -46.49 -27.71 28.63
CA THR A 814 -47.06 -26.38 28.93
C THR A 814 -46.12 -25.52 29.79
N ALA A 815 -45.49 -26.13 30.80
CA ALA A 815 -44.52 -25.44 31.65
C ALA A 815 -43.22 -25.07 30.90
N LYS A 816 -42.81 -25.91 29.93
CA LYS A 816 -41.70 -25.56 29.00
C LYS A 816 -42.06 -24.37 28.12
N HIS A 817 -43.27 -24.34 27.56
CA HIS A 817 -43.72 -23.23 26.73
C HIS A 817 -43.81 -21.92 27.53
N GLN A 818 -44.32 -21.98 28.77
CA GLN A 818 -44.44 -20.79 29.62
C GLN A 818 -43.08 -20.17 29.99
N LYS A 819 -42.09 -21.00 30.32
CA LYS A 819 -40.72 -20.52 30.59
C LYS A 819 -40.02 -19.95 29.37
N TYR A 820 -40.33 -20.47 28.18
CA TYR A 820 -39.84 -19.88 26.94
C TYR A 820 -40.43 -18.48 26.73
N CYS A 821 -41.73 -18.29 26.98
CA CYS A 821 -42.38 -16.98 26.90
C CYS A 821 -41.80 -16.00 27.93
N GLU A 822 -41.51 -16.46 29.16
CA GLU A 822 -40.84 -15.67 30.19
C GLU A 822 -39.42 -15.25 29.78
N ALA A 823 -38.61 -16.18 29.26
CA ALA A 823 -37.27 -15.90 28.75
C ALA A 823 -37.28 -14.85 27.63
N VAL A 824 -38.22 -14.99 26.69
CA VAL A 824 -38.40 -14.03 25.60
C VAL A 824 -38.77 -12.66 26.14
N LYS A 825 -39.72 -12.58 27.07
CA LYS A 825 -40.21 -11.32 27.63
C LYS A 825 -39.09 -10.55 28.34
N GLU A 826 -38.30 -11.23 29.17
CA GLU A 826 -37.16 -10.61 29.85
C GLU A 826 -36.11 -10.03 28.90
N ILE A 827 -35.86 -10.68 27.76
CA ILE A 827 -34.87 -10.23 26.77
C ILE A 827 -35.43 -9.14 25.85
N MET A 828 -36.70 -9.26 25.44
CA MET A 828 -37.32 -8.37 24.45
C MET A 828 -37.88 -7.07 25.05
N ASP A 829 -38.37 -7.06 26.30
CA ASP A 829 -38.92 -5.86 26.93
C ASP A 829 -37.92 -4.68 26.98
N PRO A 830 -36.64 -4.87 27.36
CA PRO A 830 -35.64 -3.80 27.30
C PRO A 830 -35.41 -3.28 25.87
N ILE A 831 -35.45 -4.15 24.87
CA ILE A 831 -35.29 -3.78 23.46
C ILE A 831 -36.48 -2.93 23.01
N VAL A 832 -37.71 -3.32 23.38
CA VAL A 832 -38.93 -2.56 23.09
C VAL A 832 -38.86 -1.15 23.69
N LEU A 833 -38.40 -1.02 24.93
CA LEU A 833 -38.19 0.29 25.57
C LEU A 833 -37.16 1.13 24.82
N SER A 834 -36.10 0.50 24.29
CA SER A 834 -35.04 1.20 23.54
C SER A 834 -35.46 1.67 22.14
N VAL A 835 -36.48 1.05 21.54
CA VAL A 835 -36.99 1.37 20.19
C VAL A 835 -38.09 2.45 20.24
N ARG A 836 -38.83 2.55 21.36
CA ARG A 836 -39.91 3.52 21.54
C ARG A 836 -39.52 4.99 21.23
N PRO A 837 -38.31 5.48 21.57
CA PRO A 837 -37.92 6.86 21.25
C PRO A 837 -37.64 7.12 19.77
N LEU A 838 -37.51 6.09 18.93
CA LEU A 838 -37.08 6.22 17.54
C LEU A 838 -38.19 6.69 16.58
N HIS A 839 -39.45 6.49 16.95
CA HIS A 839 -40.60 6.93 16.17
C HIS A 839 -41.47 7.93 16.94
N PRO A 840 -42.13 8.88 16.26
CA PRO A 840 -43.07 9.81 16.88
C PRO A 840 -44.20 9.10 17.61
N LEU A 841 -44.74 9.72 18.66
CA LEU A 841 -45.83 9.16 19.47
C LEU A 841 -47.06 8.76 18.65
N LYS A 842 -47.36 9.49 17.56
CA LYS A 842 -48.45 9.17 16.62
C LYS A 842 -48.33 7.78 16.00
N VAL A 843 -47.12 7.34 15.65
CA VAL A 843 -46.90 5.99 15.06
C VAL A 843 -47.22 4.90 16.09
N TRP A 844 -47.00 5.18 17.37
CA TRP A 844 -47.30 4.25 18.46
C TRP A 844 -48.78 4.22 18.88
N GLU A 845 -49.58 5.16 18.39
CA GLU A 845 -51.05 5.11 18.52
C GLU A 845 -51.62 4.08 17.53
N ASP A 846 -51.01 3.92 16.36
CA ASP A 846 -51.42 2.96 15.33
C ASP A 846 -50.76 1.58 15.48
N ILE A 847 -49.51 1.53 15.97
CA ILE A 847 -48.70 0.30 16.04
C ILE A 847 -48.16 0.08 17.45
N SER A 848 -48.25 -1.16 17.95
CA SER A 848 -47.60 -1.52 19.21
C SER A 848 -46.08 -1.67 19.06
N PRO A 849 -45.25 -1.02 19.92
CA PRO A 849 -43.80 -1.25 19.95
C PRO A 849 -43.42 -2.72 20.13
N GLN A 850 -44.18 -3.47 20.95
CA GLN A 850 -43.98 -4.90 21.14
C GLN A 850 -44.21 -5.69 19.84
N PHE A 851 -45.20 -5.29 19.04
CA PHE A 851 -45.47 -5.92 17.76
C PHE A 851 -44.33 -5.67 16.77
N LEU A 852 -43.85 -4.42 16.67
CA LEU A 852 -42.74 -4.07 15.78
C LEU A 852 -41.47 -4.88 16.08
N VAL A 853 -41.05 -4.94 17.35
CA VAL A 853 -39.85 -5.69 17.76
C VAL A 853 -40.05 -7.19 17.52
N SER A 854 -41.22 -7.74 17.87
CA SER A 854 -41.52 -9.15 17.66
C SER A 854 -41.49 -9.51 16.17
N PHE A 855 -42.10 -8.69 15.31
CA PHE A 855 -42.11 -8.88 13.86
C PHE A 855 -40.69 -8.90 13.27
N TRP A 856 -39.86 -7.90 13.58
CA TRP A 856 -38.52 -7.82 13.02
C TRP A 856 -37.53 -8.81 13.66
N SER A 857 -37.81 -9.32 14.86
CA SER A 857 -36.97 -10.33 15.53
C SER A 857 -37.12 -11.75 14.97
N LEU A 858 -38.26 -12.07 14.35
CA LEU A 858 -38.56 -13.42 13.86
C LEU A 858 -38.07 -13.64 12.42
N THR A 859 -37.80 -14.90 12.10
CA THR A 859 -37.42 -15.37 10.77
C THR A 859 -38.37 -16.45 10.27
N MET A 860 -38.30 -16.78 8.97
CA MET A 860 -39.12 -17.86 8.39
C MET A 860 -38.91 -19.22 9.07
N TYR A 861 -37.71 -19.47 9.59
CA TYR A 861 -37.39 -20.69 10.35
C TYR A 861 -38.24 -20.84 11.62
N ASP A 862 -38.60 -19.72 12.25
CA ASP A 862 -39.32 -19.67 13.52
C ASP A 862 -40.84 -19.87 13.35
N LEU A 863 -41.36 -19.67 12.14
CA LEU A 863 -42.79 -19.63 11.85
C LEU A 863 -43.30 -20.84 11.08
N PHE A 864 -42.45 -21.45 10.24
CA PHE A 864 -42.88 -22.49 9.32
C PHE A 864 -41.85 -23.62 9.22
N VAL A 865 -42.33 -24.87 9.23
CA VAL A 865 -41.51 -26.06 9.01
C VAL A 865 -41.77 -26.60 7.60
N PRO A 866 -40.78 -26.60 6.68
CA PRO A 866 -40.96 -27.11 5.32
C PRO A 866 -40.88 -28.65 5.28
N VAL A 867 -41.92 -29.30 5.79
CA VAL A 867 -41.99 -30.78 5.95
C VAL A 867 -41.76 -31.51 4.62
N GLU A 868 -42.34 -31.01 3.54
CA GLU A 868 -42.23 -31.60 2.21
C GLU A 868 -40.82 -31.50 1.63
N SER A 869 -40.13 -30.36 1.84
CA SER A 869 -38.75 -30.16 1.39
C SER A 869 -37.78 -31.10 2.13
N TYR A 870 -37.94 -31.27 3.44
CA TYR A 870 -37.19 -32.28 4.21
C TYR A 870 -37.43 -33.69 3.67
N GLN A 871 -38.69 -34.04 3.36
CA GLN A 871 -39.02 -35.37 2.85
C GLN A 871 -38.45 -35.61 1.45
N ARG A 872 -38.50 -34.61 0.57
CA ARG A 872 -37.90 -34.64 -0.77
C ARG A 872 -36.40 -34.90 -0.71
N GLU A 873 -35.66 -34.14 0.11
CA GLU A 873 -34.20 -34.32 0.20
C GLU A 873 -33.83 -35.66 0.84
N VAL A 874 -34.55 -36.10 1.88
CA VAL A 874 -34.36 -37.45 2.43
C VAL A 874 -34.62 -38.53 1.39
N ASN A 875 -35.68 -38.40 0.58
CA ASN A 875 -35.98 -39.37 -0.48
C ASN A 875 -34.90 -39.39 -1.58
N LYS A 876 -34.36 -38.22 -1.95
CA LYS A 876 -33.23 -38.08 -2.88
C LYS A 876 -31.97 -38.76 -2.34
N LEU A 877 -31.64 -38.56 -1.06
CA LEU A 877 -30.52 -39.24 -0.40
C LEU A 877 -30.73 -40.76 -0.33
N LYS A 878 -31.97 -41.23 -0.11
CA LYS A 878 -32.30 -42.68 -0.19
C LYS A 878 -32.05 -43.23 -1.59
N GLN A 879 -32.46 -42.53 -2.64
CA GLN A 879 -32.23 -42.95 -4.03
C GLN A 879 -30.73 -43.00 -4.35
N LEU A 880 -29.96 -41.99 -3.96
CA LEU A 880 -28.51 -41.97 -4.13
C LEU A 880 -27.82 -43.11 -3.35
N SER A 881 -28.28 -43.39 -2.13
CA SER A 881 -27.77 -44.51 -1.34
C SER A 881 -28.05 -45.87 -1.99
N LEU A 882 -29.16 -46.03 -2.70
CA LEU A 882 -29.48 -47.26 -3.44
C LEU A 882 -28.64 -47.40 -4.73
N GLN A 883 -28.43 -46.30 -5.47
CA GLN A 883 -27.60 -46.31 -6.68
C GLN A 883 -26.13 -46.70 -6.41
N VAL A 884 -25.60 -46.30 -5.26
CA VAL A 884 -24.25 -46.69 -4.83
C VAL A 884 -24.16 -48.21 -4.55
N MET A 885 -25.25 -48.86 -4.13
CA MET A 885 -25.26 -50.31 -3.92
C MET A 885 -25.19 -51.11 -5.23
N ASP A 886 -25.75 -50.58 -6.32
CA ASP A 886 -25.78 -51.25 -7.63
C ASP A 886 -24.49 -51.07 -8.44
N SER A 887 -23.58 -50.23 -7.96
CA SER A 887 -22.34 -49.86 -8.65
C SER A 887 -21.26 -50.95 -8.52
N LYS A 888 -21.06 -51.77 -9.55
CA LYS A 888 -20.13 -52.92 -9.54
C LYS A 888 -18.64 -52.59 -9.69
N ASP A 889 -18.29 -51.35 -10.06
CA ASP A 889 -16.91 -50.96 -10.45
C ASP A 889 -16.06 -50.29 -9.36
N THR A 890 -16.56 -50.16 -8.12
CA THR A 890 -15.84 -49.44 -7.04
C THR A 890 -15.54 -50.36 -5.85
N ALA A 891 -14.39 -50.14 -5.18
CA ALA A 891 -13.98 -50.95 -4.02
C ALA A 891 -15.06 -50.99 -2.93
N VAL A 892 -15.45 -52.20 -2.50
CA VAL A 892 -16.54 -52.49 -1.52
C VAL A 892 -16.43 -51.66 -0.23
N SER A 893 -15.21 -51.38 0.23
CA SER A 893 -14.97 -50.55 1.43
C SER A 893 -15.34 -49.07 1.25
N LYS A 894 -15.15 -48.50 0.04
CA LYS A 894 -15.54 -47.11 -0.25
C LYS A 894 -17.05 -46.97 -0.39
N LEU A 895 -17.70 -47.94 -1.05
CA LEU A 895 -19.15 -47.98 -1.21
C LEU A 895 -19.87 -48.01 0.15
N LYS A 896 -19.39 -48.85 1.08
CA LYS A 896 -19.94 -48.93 2.44
C LYS A 896 -19.80 -47.61 3.21
N LYS A 897 -18.65 -46.91 3.10
CA LYS A 897 -18.44 -45.60 3.74
C LYS A 897 -19.35 -44.51 3.16
N GLU A 898 -19.58 -44.51 1.84
CA GLU A 898 -20.50 -43.55 1.21
C GLU A 898 -21.95 -43.81 1.60
N GLN A 899 -22.34 -45.09 1.71
CA GLN A 899 -23.65 -45.50 2.20
C GLN A 899 -23.89 -45.08 3.67
N GLU A 900 -22.93 -45.33 4.55
CA GLU A 900 -22.97 -44.88 5.95
C GLU A 900 -23.09 -43.35 6.04
N ARG A 901 -22.41 -42.61 5.14
CA ARG A 901 -22.52 -41.16 5.07
C ARG A 901 -23.93 -40.69 4.70
N TYR A 902 -24.55 -41.26 3.67
CA TYR A 902 -25.94 -40.90 3.31
C TYR A 902 -26.92 -41.25 4.42
N THR A 903 -26.75 -42.40 5.06
CA THR A 903 -27.59 -42.84 6.18
C THR A 903 -27.49 -41.87 7.35
N SER A 904 -26.27 -41.51 7.76
CA SER A 904 -26.05 -40.51 8.81
C SER A 904 -26.61 -39.13 8.46
N LEU A 905 -26.52 -38.71 7.19
CA LEU A 905 -27.06 -37.42 6.75
C LEU A 905 -28.59 -37.40 6.82
N MET A 906 -29.25 -38.49 6.41
CA MET A 906 -30.71 -38.62 6.53
C MET A 906 -31.17 -38.57 7.99
N GLU A 907 -30.49 -39.26 8.90
CA GLU A 907 -30.80 -39.20 10.34
C GLU A 907 -30.69 -37.78 10.88
N LYS A 908 -29.63 -37.06 10.51
CA LYS A 908 -29.43 -35.66 10.91
C LYS A 908 -30.50 -34.72 10.37
N LEU A 909 -30.92 -34.88 9.11
CA LEU A 909 -32.02 -34.10 8.53
C LEU A 909 -33.35 -34.35 9.26
N GLN A 910 -33.62 -35.60 9.65
CA GLN A 910 -34.82 -35.93 10.42
C GLN A 910 -34.76 -35.36 11.85
N GLU A 911 -33.59 -35.41 12.48
CA GLU A 911 -33.37 -34.79 13.80
C GLU A 911 -33.55 -33.26 13.74
N GLU A 912 -32.99 -32.60 12.72
CA GLU A 912 -33.15 -31.16 12.50
C GLU A 912 -34.61 -30.78 12.29
N LYS A 913 -35.33 -31.51 11.42
CA LYS A 913 -36.78 -31.32 11.22
C LYS A 913 -37.55 -31.41 12.54
N LYS A 914 -37.25 -32.41 13.36
CA LYS A 914 -37.91 -32.58 14.67
C LYS A 914 -37.62 -31.40 15.60
N LYS A 915 -36.36 -30.97 15.68
CA LYS A 915 -35.95 -29.80 16.49
C LYS A 915 -36.65 -28.52 16.03
N GLN A 916 -36.73 -28.30 14.72
CA GLN A 916 -37.44 -27.15 14.16
C GLN A 916 -38.93 -27.21 14.49
N GLN A 917 -39.56 -28.38 14.41
CA GLN A 917 -40.98 -28.54 14.75
C GLN A 917 -41.27 -28.23 16.22
N GLU A 918 -40.42 -28.71 17.14
CA GLU A 918 -40.51 -28.35 18.56
C GLU A 918 -40.24 -26.86 18.82
N HIS A 919 -39.42 -26.21 17.99
CA HIS A 919 -39.14 -24.77 18.10
C HIS A 919 -40.34 -23.93 17.63
N VAL A 920 -40.86 -24.22 16.43
CA VAL A 920 -42.03 -23.53 15.87
C VAL A 920 -43.24 -23.68 16.79
N GLU A 921 -43.46 -24.85 17.41
CA GLU A 921 -44.55 -25.03 18.38
C GLU A 921 -44.44 -24.07 19.58
N LYS A 922 -43.23 -23.88 20.14
CA LYS A 922 -42.99 -22.93 21.24
C LYS A 922 -43.23 -21.49 20.81
N VAL A 923 -42.75 -21.12 19.61
CA VAL A 923 -42.93 -19.77 19.06
C VAL A 923 -44.41 -19.49 18.78
N MET A 924 -45.15 -20.45 18.23
CA MET A 924 -46.59 -20.31 17.98
C MET A 924 -47.39 -20.17 19.29
N VAL A 925 -46.99 -20.83 20.37
CA VAL A 925 -47.62 -20.65 21.69
C VAL A 925 -47.35 -19.25 22.24
N ARG A 926 -46.13 -18.72 22.11
CA ARG A 926 -45.81 -17.33 22.43
C ARG A 926 -46.69 -16.37 21.62
N LEU A 927 -46.72 -16.53 20.30
CA LEU A 927 -47.48 -15.65 19.41
C LEU A 927 -48.97 -15.63 19.75
N LYS A 928 -49.57 -16.77 20.13
CA LYS A 928 -50.97 -16.84 20.57
C LYS A 928 -51.25 -16.03 21.86
N GLN A 929 -50.26 -15.91 22.75
CA GLN A 929 -50.36 -15.07 23.95
C GLN A 929 -50.22 -13.57 23.60
N ASP A 930 -49.36 -13.26 22.62
CA ASP A 930 -49.16 -11.90 22.13
C ASP A 930 -50.38 -11.41 21.30
N THR A 931 -51.02 -12.27 20.49
CA THR A 931 -52.19 -11.91 19.67
C THR A 931 -53.44 -11.65 20.51
N THR A 932 -53.65 -12.38 21.59
CA THR A 932 -54.76 -12.09 22.54
C THR A 932 -54.60 -10.73 23.22
N TYR A 933 -53.37 -10.22 23.33
CA TYR A 933 -53.07 -8.88 23.82
C TYR A 933 -53.22 -7.79 22.74
N LEU A 934 -52.97 -8.13 21.47
CA LEU A 934 -53.07 -7.22 20.31
C LEU A 934 -54.51 -7.05 19.79
N GLU A 935 -55.32 -8.12 19.78
CA GLU A 935 -56.76 -8.07 19.47
C GLU A 935 -57.52 -7.15 20.44
N TYR A 936 -57.05 -7.03 21.68
CA TYR A 936 -57.67 -6.15 22.70
C TYR A 936 -57.42 -4.65 22.44
N LYS A 937 -56.56 -4.28 21.48
CA LYS A 937 -56.15 -2.88 21.24
C LYS A 937 -56.22 -2.36 19.81
N GLY A 938 -56.49 -3.17 18.77
CA GLY A 938 -56.44 -2.67 17.38
C GLY A 938 -57.45 -3.30 16.43
N GLY A 939 -58.55 -2.59 16.16
CA GLY A 939 -59.53 -2.91 15.10
C GLY A 939 -59.15 -2.41 13.70
N ILE A 940 -57.85 -2.22 13.40
CA ILE A 940 -57.39 -1.59 12.15
C ILE A 940 -56.13 -2.29 11.61
N CYS A 941 -56.24 -3.54 11.17
CA CYS A 941 -55.15 -4.25 10.47
C CYS A 941 -55.09 -3.95 8.96
N GLY A 942 -56.07 -3.24 8.38
CA GLY A 942 -56.18 -3.03 6.93
C GLY A 942 -55.20 -2.02 6.32
N ASN A 943 -54.72 -1.04 7.09
CA ASN A 943 -53.86 0.05 6.58
C ASN A 943 -52.35 -0.20 6.77
N PHE A 944 -51.95 -1.37 7.28
CA PHE A 944 -50.55 -1.70 7.53
C PHE A 944 -49.70 -1.80 6.25
N TYR A 945 -50.34 -1.97 5.08
CA TYR A 945 -49.65 -2.03 3.79
C TYR A 945 -49.08 -0.68 3.33
N SER A 946 -49.71 0.46 3.66
CA SER A 946 -49.29 1.78 3.12
C SER A 946 -48.15 2.45 3.88
N LEU A 947 -47.98 2.16 5.18
CA LEU A 947 -46.89 2.70 6.02
C LEU A 947 -45.56 1.98 5.82
N LEU A 948 -45.59 0.74 5.30
CA LEU A 948 -44.41 -0.04 4.93
C LEU A 948 -44.11 0.05 3.42
N ASP A 949 -44.94 0.72 2.62
CA ASP A 949 -44.88 0.68 1.15
C ASP A 949 -43.71 1.48 0.54
N ASP A 950 -43.16 2.48 1.25
CA ASP A 950 -41.87 3.09 0.86
C ASP A 950 -40.71 2.07 0.91
N SER A 951 -40.89 0.96 1.65
CA SER A 951 -40.04 -0.23 1.61
C SER A 951 -40.65 -1.42 0.82
N GLY A 952 -41.92 -1.35 0.42
CA GLY A 952 -42.71 -2.42 -0.19
C GLY A 952 -42.40 -2.64 -1.68
N LEU A 953 -42.19 -1.56 -2.45
CA LEU A 953 -41.73 -1.67 -3.85
C LEU A 953 -40.31 -2.28 -3.96
N PHE A 954 -39.50 -2.18 -2.90
CA PHE A 954 -38.14 -2.69 -2.83
C PHE A 954 -38.03 -4.11 -2.22
N CYS A 955 -39.03 -4.58 -1.50
CA CYS A 955 -39.08 -5.96 -0.96
C CYS A 955 -39.31 -7.05 -2.02
N ASN A 956 -39.68 -6.67 -3.26
CA ASN A 956 -39.98 -7.61 -4.33
C ASN A 956 -38.74 -8.20 -5.05
N ARG A 957 -37.52 -7.71 -4.79
CA ARG A 957 -36.32 -8.13 -5.56
C ARG A 957 -35.08 -8.59 -4.75
N GLY A 958 -35.10 -8.58 -3.42
CA GLY A 958 -33.91 -8.94 -2.61
C GLY A 958 -33.98 -10.30 -1.90
N PRO A 959 -32.83 -10.92 -1.55
CA PRO A 959 -32.74 -12.24 -0.90
C PRO A 959 -32.84 -12.18 0.63
N LEU A 960 -33.19 -11.04 1.23
CA LEU A 960 -33.66 -11.05 2.62
C LEU A 960 -34.88 -11.98 2.67
N PRO A 961 -34.97 -12.90 3.64
CA PRO A 961 -36.11 -13.80 3.74
C PRO A 961 -37.37 -12.95 3.70
N ARG A 962 -38.16 -13.15 2.64
CA ARG A 962 -39.32 -12.34 2.28
C ARG A 962 -40.25 -12.27 3.49
N ASN A 963 -40.17 -11.18 4.26
CA ASN A 963 -41.08 -10.91 5.38
C ASN A 963 -42.54 -10.82 4.90
N HIS A 964 -42.78 -10.70 3.59
CA HIS A 964 -44.09 -10.82 2.97
C HIS A 964 -44.75 -12.20 3.21
N ALA A 965 -43.95 -13.27 3.37
CA ALA A 965 -44.47 -14.59 3.75
C ALA A 965 -44.87 -14.63 5.24
N CYS A 966 -44.17 -13.92 6.14
CA CYS A 966 -44.63 -13.74 7.53
C CYS A 966 -46.00 -13.04 7.57
N VAL A 967 -46.18 -11.99 6.76
CA VAL A 967 -47.44 -11.24 6.67
C VAL A 967 -48.56 -12.13 6.12
N SER A 968 -48.36 -12.81 5.00
CA SER A 968 -49.36 -13.73 4.45
C SER A 968 -49.66 -14.95 5.32
N PHE A 969 -48.69 -15.45 6.11
CA PHE A 969 -48.88 -16.60 6.98
C PHE A 969 -49.60 -16.23 8.29
N LEU A 970 -49.33 -15.04 8.84
CA LEU A 970 -50.09 -14.48 9.97
C LEU A 970 -51.54 -14.17 9.57
N ILE A 971 -51.76 -13.63 8.36
CA ILE A 971 -53.10 -13.32 7.83
C ILE A 971 -53.90 -14.61 7.52
N LYS A 972 -53.25 -15.69 7.03
CA LYS A 972 -53.94 -16.95 6.72
C LYS A 972 -54.46 -17.73 7.93
N GLN A 973 -54.06 -17.38 9.14
CA GLN A 973 -54.58 -18.00 10.37
C GLN A 973 -55.77 -17.24 10.98
N ASP A 974 -56.19 -16.14 10.36
CA ASP A 974 -57.36 -15.37 10.79
C ASP A 974 -58.63 -15.97 10.16
N PRO A 975 -59.54 -16.61 10.92
CA PRO A 975 -60.74 -17.27 10.37
C PRO A 975 -61.79 -16.29 9.83
N PHE A 976 -61.51 -14.99 9.80
CA PHE A 976 -62.44 -13.93 9.40
C PHE A 976 -62.06 -13.16 8.12
N CYS A 977 -60.95 -13.49 7.46
CA CYS A 977 -60.51 -12.82 6.23
C CYS A 977 -60.82 -13.62 4.96
N ASP A 978 -62.09 -13.89 4.69
CA ASP A 978 -62.58 -14.19 3.34
C ASP A 978 -63.04 -12.86 2.69
N PHE A 979 -62.19 -12.26 1.86
CA PHE A 979 -62.62 -11.26 0.87
C PHE A 979 -61.99 -11.56 -0.51
N PRO A 980 -62.71 -11.27 -1.61
CA PRO A 980 -62.50 -11.89 -2.89
C PRO A 980 -61.32 -11.28 -3.66
N LYS A 981 -60.66 -12.16 -4.42
CA LYS A 981 -59.65 -11.82 -5.43
C LYS A 981 -60.09 -10.63 -6.29
N LEU A 982 -59.29 -9.58 -6.34
CA LEU A 982 -59.39 -8.53 -7.35
C LEU A 982 -57.98 -8.17 -7.84
N GLY A 983 -57.74 -8.54 -9.10
CA GLY A 983 -56.88 -7.89 -10.09
C GLY A 983 -55.42 -7.67 -9.75
#